data_AF-A0A8X8CHH5-F1
#
_entry.id   AF-A0A8X8CHH5-F1
#
_cell.length_a   1.000
_cell.length_b   1.000
_cell.length_c   1.000
_cell.angle_alpha   90.00
_cell.angle_beta   90.00
_cell.angle_gamma   90.00
#
_symmetry.space_group_name_H-M   'P 1'
#
loop_
_entity.id
_entity.type
_entity.pdbx_description
1 polymer ?
#
loop_
_entity_poly.entity_id
_entity_poly.type
_entity_poly.pdbx_seq_one_letter_code
_entity_poly.pdbx_strand_id
1 'polypeptide(L)'
;MDMEIDFKNYQLSHELRGHEDDVRGICVCGNAGIATSSRDKTVRYWVPDPTDKRKYESSKILLGHSSFVGPLAWIPPNQEFVEGAIVSGGMDTMVLVWNLSNGEKVQSLKGHHLQVTGVVLDGEDIVSCSVDCTLRRWRKGELVENWEAHKSAIQAIIKLPSGELVTGSTDTTLKLWKGKTCLHTFAGHSDTVRGLAEMHGLGILSASHDGSIRLWALTGEVLMEMVGHASIVYSVDSHVSGLIVSGSEDCSAKIWKDGACVQSIEHPGCVWDVKFLENGDIVTACSDGAVRIWTSYQERIAEPADLDSYVSQLSQYKLSRKRVGGLKLDDLPGLEALQIPGTTDGQTKVIREGDNGVAYAWNLREQKWDKVTFIRCNAFFFAQRALSLYMLPKVIAKLTCGIVFAAFSLSDNYPSSLWLIGEVVDGPEDGMKRPVLDGFEYDYVFDVDIGDGEPIRKLPYNRSDNPYDTADKWLLKENLPLAYRQQIVEFILQNSGQGGVALDSSFRDPFTGANAYIPGGSSSMSAVSAKPTFKHIPKKGMLVFDVAQFDGILKKITEFHNSLLSDPVKKDLSLSELEISRLGAVIKILKDTSHYHTSRFADADIALLLKLLKSWPLAMIFPVIDILRMLVLHPDGATVLLKHVEDENDILMEMIKRVATNPPLPPNLLTGIRAVTNLFKNLPYHTWLQKHQSEILDAFSSCCSSSNKNLQLSYATMILNYAVLLIEKKDLEGQSQVLTAALEIAEGENIEVDSKFRALVAVGSLEHLDVFLAQMLDGLVKRIALDFDVENVAKTAKASKETKIAEVGADIELLTKQK
;
A
#
# COMPACT_ATOMS: atom_id res chain seq x y z
N MET A 1 -42.03 -28.83 -0.05
CA MET A 1 -42.03 -28.83 1.41
C MET A 1 -40.80 -28.05 1.78
N ASP A 2 -40.96 -26.73 1.84
CA ASP A 2 -39.86 -25.79 2.04
C ASP A 2 -39.36 -25.94 3.46
N MET A 3 -38.17 -26.54 3.62
CA MET A 3 -37.44 -26.48 4.89
C MET A 3 -36.84 -25.08 5.00
N GLU A 4 -37.46 -24.23 5.81
CA GLU A 4 -36.75 -23.13 6.46
C GLU A 4 -35.58 -23.74 7.26
N ILE A 5 -34.35 -23.56 6.75
CA ILE A 5 -33.14 -23.95 7.46
C ILE A 5 -32.81 -22.79 8.42
N ASP A 6 -33.07 -23.02 9.70
CA ASP A 6 -32.60 -22.20 10.81
C ASP A 6 -31.06 -22.11 10.78
N PHE A 7 -30.51 -20.96 10.37
CA PHE A 7 -29.07 -20.73 10.34
C PHE A 7 -28.57 -20.49 11.77
N LYS A 8 -27.79 -21.44 12.30
CA LYS A 8 -27.11 -21.29 13.58
C LYS A 8 -25.82 -20.49 13.40
N ASN A 9 -25.68 -19.40 14.16
CA ASN A 9 -24.47 -18.57 14.18
C ASN A 9 -23.27 -19.35 14.72
N TYR A 10 -22.13 -19.24 14.03
CA TYR A 10 -20.85 -19.76 14.50
C TYR A 10 -20.37 -19.00 15.74
N GLN A 11 -19.95 -19.71 16.76
CA GLN A 11 -19.40 -19.17 18.01
C GLN A 11 -18.07 -19.84 18.32
N LEU A 12 -17.25 -19.18 19.15
CA LEU A 12 -15.95 -19.71 19.53
C LEU A 12 -16.12 -21.08 20.19
N SER A 13 -15.36 -22.05 19.70
CA SER A 13 -15.29 -23.41 20.21
C SER A 13 -13.95 -23.62 20.94
N HIS A 14 -12.84 -23.26 20.30
CA HIS A 14 -11.50 -23.42 20.86
C HIS A 14 -10.59 -22.26 20.46
N GLU A 15 -9.63 -21.95 21.32
CA GLU A 15 -8.50 -21.07 21.01
C GLU A 15 -7.20 -21.84 21.22
N LEU A 16 -6.44 -22.06 20.14
CA LEU A 16 -5.15 -22.76 20.17
C LEU A 16 -4.04 -21.71 20.24
N ARG A 17 -3.25 -21.79 21.31
CA ARG A 17 -2.12 -20.90 21.57
C ARG A 17 -0.82 -21.67 21.61
N GLY A 18 0.19 -21.08 21.00
CA GLY A 18 1.55 -21.62 21.00
C GLY A 18 2.46 -20.93 20.00
N HIS A 19 1.93 -20.39 18.91
CA HIS A 19 2.72 -19.53 18.04
C HIS A 19 3.05 -18.20 18.74
N GLU A 20 4.25 -17.68 18.48
CA GLU A 20 4.75 -16.45 19.11
C GLU A 20 4.61 -15.21 18.21
N ASP A 21 4.18 -15.41 16.96
CA ASP A 21 3.99 -14.39 15.92
C ASP A 21 2.84 -14.83 14.99
N ASP A 22 2.49 -14.00 14.01
CA ASP A 22 1.38 -14.20 13.06
C ASP A 22 1.25 -15.65 12.59
N VAL A 23 0.08 -16.25 12.80
CA VAL A 23 -0.23 -17.55 12.19
C VAL A 23 -0.67 -17.32 10.75
N ARG A 24 0.02 -17.93 9.79
CA ARG A 24 -0.07 -17.60 8.37
C ARG A 24 -0.77 -18.63 7.50
N GLY A 25 -0.73 -19.89 7.87
CA GLY A 25 -1.32 -20.97 7.08
C GLY A 25 -1.95 -22.04 7.96
N ILE A 26 -3.00 -22.65 7.43
CA ILE A 26 -3.73 -23.77 8.02
C ILE A 26 -3.75 -24.92 7.02
N CYS A 27 -3.49 -26.14 7.49
CA CYS A 27 -3.75 -27.36 6.74
C CYS A 27 -4.55 -28.34 7.60
N VAL A 28 -5.74 -28.69 7.13
CA VAL A 28 -6.61 -29.68 7.77
C VAL A 28 -6.13 -31.07 7.39
N CYS A 29 -5.76 -31.88 8.37
CA CYS A 29 -5.17 -33.21 8.18
C CYS A 29 -6.22 -34.31 8.38
N GLY A 30 -7.36 -34.16 7.71
CA GLY A 30 -8.57 -34.95 7.95
C GLY A 30 -9.00 -34.91 9.41
N ASN A 31 -9.42 -36.06 9.95
CA ASN A 31 -9.74 -36.21 11.38
C ASN A 31 -8.50 -36.39 12.28
N ALA A 32 -7.29 -36.43 11.72
CA ALA A 32 -6.07 -36.66 12.49
C ALA A 32 -5.62 -35.41 13.25
N GLY A 33 -5.86 -34.21 12.71
CA GLY A 33 -5.43 -32.96 13.33
C GLY A 33 -5.42 -31.76 12.39
N ILE A 34 -4.81 -30.68 12.87
CA ILE A 34 -4.65 -29.42 12.15
C ILE A 34 -3.16 -29.05 12.20
N ALA A 35 -2.56 -28.73 11.05
CA ALA A 35 -1.23 -28.15 11.00
C ALA A 35 -1.33 -26.63 10.79
N THR A 36 -0.54 -25.84 11.52
CA THR A 36 -0.47 -24.39 11.40
C THR A 36 0.97 -23.91 11.23
N SER A 37 1.18 -22.87 10.44
CA SER A 37 2.49 -22.26 10.18
C SER A 37 2.51 -20.81 10.64
N SER A 38 3.67 -20.28 11.02
CA SER A 38 3.78 -18.91 11.52
C SER A 38 5.05 -18.19 11.09
N ARG A 39 5.03 -16.86 11.23
CA ARG A 39 6.21 -16.00 11.16
C ARG A 39 7.26 -16.31 12.24
N ASP A 40 6.88 -17.01 13.30
CA ASP A 40 7.80 -17.55 14.31
C ASP A 40 8.71 -18.68 13.78
N LYS A 41 8.60 -19.01 12.48
CA LYS A 41 9.39 -19.99 11.73
C LYS A 41 9.05 -21.45 12.05
N THR A 42 7.98 -21.68 12.80
CA THR A 42 7.56 -23.01 13.20
C THR A 42 6.35 -23.47 12.40
N VAL A 43 6.23 -24.80 12.29
CA VAL A 43 4.96 -25.45 11.99
C VAL A 43 4.54 -26.20 13.23
N ARG A 44 3.29 -26.05 13.65
CA ARG A 44 2.71 -26.77 14.79
C ARG A 44 1.65 -27.73 14.30
N TYR A 45 1.65 -28.95 14.83
CA TYR A 45 0.61 -29.93 14.59
C TYR A 45 -0.23 -30.10 15.85
N TRP A 46 -1.53 -29.90 15.70
CA TRP A 46 -2.52 -29.93 16.76
C TRP A 46 -3.41 -31.16 16.59
N VAL A 47 -3.58 -31.94 17.66
CA VAL A 47 -4.48 -33.10 17.67
C VAL A 47 -5.58 -32.87 18.71
N PRO A 48 -6.81 -33.35 18.46
CA PRO A 48 -7.83 -33.36 19.50
C PRO A 48 -7.35 -34.19 20.69
N ASP A 49 -7.57 -33.69 21.90
CA ASP A 49 -7.26 -34.42 23.13
C ASP A 49 -8.14 -35.68 23.19
N PRO A 50 -7.55 -36.88 23.37
CA PRO A 50 -8.28 -38.14 23.35
C PRO A 50 -9.21 -38.32 24.55
N THR A 51 -8.97 -37.60 25.65
CA THR A 51 -9.74 -37.65 26.91
C THR A 51 -10.79 -36.55 26.99
N ASP A 52 -10.52 -35.40 26.38
CA ASP A 52 -11.42 -34.25 26.32
C ASP A 52 -11.50 -33.75 24.88
N LYS A 53 -12.49 -34.23 24.12
CA LYS A 53 -12.72 -33.81 22.73
C LYS A 53 -13.03 -32.30 22.58
N ARG A 54 -13.11 -31.55 23.69
CA ARG A 54 -13.18 -30.08 23.75
C ARG A 54 -11.81 -29.43 23.97
N LYS A 55 -10.72 -30.16 23.75
CA LYS A 55 -9.36 -29.63 23.79
C LYS A 55 -8.58 -30.11 22.59
N TYR A 56 -7.62 -29.29 22.22
CA TYR A 56 -6.58 -29.63 21.27
C TYR A 56 -5.24 -29.48 21.98
N GLU A 57 -4.33 -30.42 21.73
CA GLU A 57 -2.96 -30.35 22.21
C GLU A 57 -1.98 -30.19 21.06
N SER A 58 -0.91 -29.44 21.29
CA SER A 58 0.20 -29.35 20.34
C SER A 58 1.00 -30.65 20.42
N SER A 59 0.77 -31.56 19.46
CA SER A 59 1.45 -32.85 19.40
C SER A 59 2.89 -32.74 18.88
N LYS A 60 3.14 -31.83 17.93
CA LYS A 60 4.46 -31.61 17.33
C LYS A 60 4.73 -30.13 17.10
N ILE A 61 6.00 -29.75 17.26
CA ILE A 61 6.57 -28.46 16.82
C ILE A 61 7.71 -28.80 15.87
N LEU A 62 7.55 -28.41 14.62
CA LEU A 62 8.47 -28.74 13.53
C LEU A 62 9.38 -27.53 13.28
N LEU A 63 10.68 -27.74 13.51
CA LEU A 63 11.70 -26.69 13.49
C LEU A 63 12.70 -26.94 12.36
N GLY A 64 12.93 -25.93 11.51
CA GLY A 64 13.97 -26.02 10.49
C GLY A 64 13.89 -25.02 9.34
N HIS A 65 12.78 -24.30 9.16
CA HIS A 65 12.79 -23.10 8.32
C HIS A 65 13.64 -22.01 8.98
N SER A 66 14.39 -21.25 8.18
CA SER A 66 15.24 -20.15 8.67
C SER A 66 14.52 -18.80 8.73
N SER A 67 13.33 -18.73 8.14
CA SER A 67 12.46 -17.56 8.02
C SER A 67 10.98 -17.98 8.08
N PHE A 68 10.07 -17.03 7.83
CA PHE A 68 8.62 -17.21 7.97
C PHE A 68 8.10 -18.42 7.20
N VAL A 69 7.19 -19.18 7.81
CA VAL A 69 6.52 -20.30 7.15
C VAL A 69 5.12 -19.87 6.73
N GLY A 70 4.72 -20.22 5.52
CA GLY A 70 3.44 -19.83 4.94
C GLY A 70 2.61 -21.05 4.55
N PRO A 71 2.70 -21.52 3.30
CA PRO A 71 1.83 -22.57 2.79
C PRO A 71 2.16 -23.94 3.40
N LEU A 72 1.11 -24.75 3.58
CA LEU A 72 1.16 -26.10 4.12
C LEU A 72 0.36 -27.07 3.25
N ALA A 73 0.81 -28.33 3.17
CA ALA A 73 0.04 -29.44 2.62
C ALA A 73 0.24 -30.71 3.47
N TRP A 74 -0.78 -31.57 3.48
CA TRP A 74 -0.76 -32.82 4.25
C TRP A 74 -0.59 -34.02 3.32
N ILE A 75 0.42 -34.84 3.60
CA ILE A 75 0.58 -36.17 3.04
C ILE A 75 -0.16 -37.13 3.98
N PRO A 76 -1.27 -37.75 3.55
CA PRO A 76 -2.02 -38.67 4.39
C PRO A 76 -1.20 -39.93 4.72
N PRO A 77 -1.54 -40.62 5.82
CA PRO A 77 -0.96 -41.91 6.20
C PRO A 77 -0.80 -42.86 5.01
N ASN A 78 0.41 -43.36 4.81
CA ASN A 78 0.75 -44.32 3.77
C ASN A 78 1.88 -45.26 4.23
N GLN A 79 2.41 -46.09 3.32
CA GLN A 79 3.46 -47.06 3.66
C GLN A 79 4.78 -46.41 4.12
N GLU A 80 5.10 -45.20 3.63
CA GLU A 80 6.31 -44.45 4.00
C GLU A 80 6.09 -43.60 5.25
N PHE A 81 4.94 -42.91 5.33
CA PHE A 81 4.57 -42.04 6.44
C PHE A 81 3.35 -42.60 7.17
N VAL A 82 3.57 -43.45 8.18
CA VAL A 82 2.49 -44.18 8.87
C VAL A 82 1.50 -43.25 9.60
N GLU A 83 1.97 -42.13 10.17
CA GLU A 83 1.11 -41.09 10.75
C GLU A 83 0.88 -39.91 9.80
N GLY A 84 1.29 -40.04 8.54
CA GLY A 84 1.31 -38.97 7.56
C GLY A 84 2.51 -38.04 7.70
N ALA A 85 2.57 -37.04 6.85
CA ALA A 85 3.63 -36.05 6.80
C ALA A 85 3.06 -34.67 6.46
N ILE A 86 3.83 -33.62 6.79
CA ILE A 86 3.50 -32.24 6.43
C ILE A 86 4.52 -31.74 5.43
N VAL A 87 4.06 -30.99 4.43
CA VAL A 87 4.90 -30.22 3.52
C VAL A 87 4.73 -28.76 3.86
N SER A 88 5.82 -28.01 4.01
CA SER A 88 5.78 -26.58 4.31
C SER A 88 6.65 -25.78 3.36
N GLY A 89 6.16 -24.62 2.92
CA GLY A 89 6.93 -23.64 2.17
C GLY A 89 7.25 -22.40 3.01
N GLY A 90 8.41 -21.77 2.75
CA GLY A 90 8.88 -20.63 3.53
C GLY A 90 9.35 -19.42 2.71
N MET A 91 9.49 -18.30 3.42
CA MET A 91 10.18 -17.09 2.95
C MET A 91 11.68 -17.36 2.70
N ASP A 92 12.22 -18.42 3.28
CA ASP A 92 13.57 -18.91 3.05
C ASP A 92 13.74 -19.69 1.73
N THR A 93 12.73 -19.64 0.85
CA THR A 93 12.70 -20.26 -0.50
C THR A 93 12.66 -21.79 -0.50
N MET A 94 12.62 -22.41 0.68
CA MET A 94 12.64 -23.86 0.82
C MET A 94 11.22 -24.44 0.83
N VAL A 95 11.11 -25.67 0.35
CA VAL A 95 10.00 -26.56 0.69
C VAL A 95 10.54 -27.71 1.53
N LEU A 96 9.97 -27.93 2.71
CA LEU A 96 10.41 -28.96 3.65
C LEU A 96 9.32 -30.02 3.82
N VAL A 97 9.72 -31.27 4.00
CA VAL A 97 8.81 -32.39 4.29
C VAL A 97 9.14 -32.94 5.68
N TRP A 98 8.11 -33.13 6.49
CA TRP A 98 8.20 -33.51 7.90
C TRP A 98 7.44 -34.80 8.15
N ASN A 99 8.08 -35.79 8.77
CA ASN A 99 7.41 -37.01 9.19
C ASN A 99 6.69 -36.77 10.52
N LEU A 100 5.37 -37.00 10.58
CA LEU A 100 4.59 -36.73 11.79
C LEU A 100 4.84 -37.73 12.93
N SER A 101 5.28 -38.96 12.64
CA SER A 101 5.57 -39.97 13.67
C SER A 101 6.71 -39.55 14.61
N ASN A 102 7.74 -38.89 14.08
CA ASN A 102 8.91 -38.47 14.86
C ASN A 102 9.14 -36.95 14.88
N GLY A 103 8.43 -36.18 14.06
CA GLY A 103 8.58 -34.73 13.93
C GLY A 103 9.85 -34.30 13.19
N GLU A 104 10.56 -35.22 12.54
CA GLU A 104 11.82 -34.92 11.87
C GLU A 104 11.60 -34.44 10.43
N LYS A 105 12.48 -33.54 9.98
CA LYS A 105 12.59 -33.13 8.58
C LYS A 105 13.21 -34.27 7.76
N VAL A 106 12.46 -34.81 6.80
CA VAL A 106 12.90 -35.92 5.94
C VAL A 106 13.38 -35.47 4.56
N GLN A 107 12.88 -34.33 4.05
CA GLN A 107 13.33 -33.77 2.76
C GLN A 107 13.48 -32.25 2.83
N SER A 108 14.39 -31.73 2.02
CA SER A 108 14.64 -30.29 1.85
C SER A 108 14.75 -29.99 0.37
N LEU A 109 13.68 -29.46 -0.21
CA LEU A 109 13.55 -29.19 -1.64
C LEU A 109 14.03 -27.76 -1.90
N LYS A 110 15.24 -27.64 -2.45
CA LYS A 110 15.86 -26.35 -2.76
C LYS A 110 15.77 -26.06 -4.24
N GLY A 111 15.25 -24.90 -4.60
CA GLY A 111 15.35 -24.44 -5.97
C GLY A 111 14.67 -23.12 -6.28
N HIS A 112 13.54 -22.81 -5.63
CA HIS A 112 12.90 -21.50 -5.80
C HIS A 112 13.88 -20.36 -5.47
N HIS A 113 13.74 -19.24 -6.15
CA HIS A 113 14.63 -18.09 -5.95
C HIS A 113 14.04 -17.04 -5.01
N LEU A 114 12.73 -17.11 -4.76
CA LEU A 114 12.00 -16.24 -3.85
C LEU A 114 11.05 -17.08 -2.98
N GLN A 115 10.33 -16.41 -2.09
CA GLN A 115 9.39 -17.04 -1.16
C GLN A 115 8.47 -18.06 -1.84
N VAL A 116 8.30 -19.21 -1.21
CA VAL A 116 7.27 -20.19 -1.58
C VAL A 116 5.93 -19.73 -1.01
N THR A 117 4.94 -19.59 -1.87
CA THR A 117 3.62 -19.01 -1.57
C THR A 117 2.49 -20.02 -1.58
N GLY A 118 2.72 -21.22 -2.13
CA GLY A 118 1.76 -22.31 -2.15
C GLY A 118 2.43 -23.66 -2.34
N VAL A 119 1.87 -24.70 -1.73
CA VAL A 119 2.29 -26.10 -1.90
C VAL A 119 1.05 -27.00 -1.98
N VAL A 120 1.05 -27.98 -2.88
CA VAL A 120 0.00 -28.99 -3.04
C VAL A 120 0.61 -30.34 -3.37
N LEU A 121 -0.15 -31.41 -3.15
CA LEU A 121 0.23 -32.76 -3.57
C LEU A 121 -0.42 -33.12 -4.90
N ASP A 122 0.36 -33.76 -5.77
CA ASP A 122 -0.11 -34.33 -7.03
C ASP A 122 0.31 -35.81 -7.13
N GLY A 123 -0.44 -36.66 -6.42
CA GLY A 123 -0.05 -38.05 -6.22
C GLY A 123 1.09 -38.14 -5.21
N GLU A 124 2.20 -38.78 -5.59
CA GLU A 124 3.44 -38.82 -4.79
C GLU A 124 4.32 -37.57 -4.97
N ASP A 125 4.00 -36.71 -5.94
CA ASP A 125 4.77 -35.51 -6.22
C ASP A 125 4.27 -34.32 -5.39
N ILE A 126 5.19 -33.42 -5.07
CA ILE A 126 4.88 -32.12 -4.47
C ILE A 126 4.94 -31.08 -5.58
N VAL A 127 3.96 -30.17 -5.64
CA VAL A 127 4.00 -29.00 -6.51
C VAL A 127 4.01 -27.74 -5.67
N SER A 128 4.99 -26.86 -5.90
CA SER A 128 5.13 -25.59 -5.20
C SER A 128 5.03 -24.40 -6.15
N CYS A 129 4.48 -23.29 -5.66
CA CYS A 129 4.46 -22.01 -6.37
C CYS A 129 5.20 -20.93 -5.57
N SER A 130 5.69 -19.89 -6.27
CA SER A 130 6.53 -18.87 -5.65
C SER A 130 6.31 -17.47 -6.24
N VAL A 131 6.76 -16.48 -5.46
CA VAL A 131 6.94 -15.09 -5.91
C VAL A 131 7.89 -14.99 -7.10
N ASP A 132 8.74 -15.98 -7.33
CA ASP A 132 9.62 -16.07 -8.51
C ASP A 132 8.88 -16.36 -9.83
N CYS A 133 7.54 -16.37 -9.81
CA CYS A 133 6.64 -16.57 -10.95
C CYS A 133 6.62 -18.02 -11.48
N THR A 134 7.26 -18.96 -10.79
CA THR A 134 7.37 -20.36 -11.24
C THR A 134 6.52 -21.34 -10.43
N LEU A 135 6.10 -22.41 -11.11
CA LEU A 135 5.71 -23.67 -10.48
C LEU A 135 6.85 -24.67 -10.56
N ARG A 136 7.06 -25.44 -9.49
CA ARG A 136 8.04 -26.52 -9.46
C ARG A 136 7.39 -27.80 -8.98
N ARG A 137 7.66 -28.88 -9.70
CA ARG A 137 7.24 -30.24 -9.32
C ARG A 137 8.45 -31.01 -8.81
N TRP A 138 8.25 -31.68 -7.69
CA TRP A 138 9.28 -32.41 -6.97
C TRP A 138 8.87 -33.86 -6.81
N ARG A 139 9.80 -34.77 -7.05
CA ARG A 139 9.60 -36.21 -6.89
C ARG A 139 10.75 -36.78 -6.08
N LYS A 140 10.44 -37.39 -4.93
CA LYS A 140 11.43 -38.03 -4.04
C LYS A 140 12.62 -37.12 -3.70
N GLY A 141 12.35 -35.85 -3.41
CA GLY A 141 13.39 -34.87 -3.08
C GLY A 141 13.95 -34.07 -4.26
N GLU A 142 13.75 -34.53 -5.50
CA GLU A 142 14.39 -33.95 -6.68
C GLU A 142 13.44 -33.08 -7.52
N LEU A 143 13.96 -32.00 -8.11
CA LEU A 143 13.21 -31.15 -9.03
C LEU A 143 13.04 -31.87 -10.38
N VAL A 144 11.81 -32.22 -10.74
CA VAL A 144 11.51 -32.90 -12.01
C VAL A 144 10.95 -31.98 -13.08
N GLU A 145 10.25 -30.91 -12.69
CA GLU A 145 9.73 -29.92 -13.65
C GLU A 145 9.78 -28.49 -13.08
N ASN A 146 10.03 -27.53 -13.96
CA ASN A 146 9.95 -26.09 -13.70
C ASN A 146 9.09 -25.42 -14.77
N TRP A 147 8.09 -24.64 -14.36
CA TRP A 147 7.11 -24.02 -15.23
C TRP A 147 7.10 -22.50 -14.99
N GLU A 148 7.30 -21.70 -16.04
CA GLU A 148 7.06 -20.25 -16.00
C GLU A 148 5.56 -19.99 -16.14
N ALA A 149 4.83 -20.09 -15.03
CA ALA A 149 3.36 -20.16 -15.07
C ALA A 149 2.71 -18.77 -15.23
N HIS A 150 3.26 -17.74 -14.58
CA HIS A 150 2.76 -16.37 -14.62
C HIS A 150 3.86 -15.37 -14.97
N LYS A 151 3.48 -14.16 -15.37
CA LYS A 151 4.42 -13.03 -15.57
C LYS A 151 4.66 -12.22 -14.31
N SER A 152 3.98 -12.57 -13.22
CA SER A 152 4.08 -11.93 -11.93
C SER A 152 3.96 -12.97 -10.82
N ALA A 153 4.25 -12.55 -9.60
CA ALA A 153 4.33 -13.42 -8.44
C ALA A 153 3.05 -14.26 -8.26
N ILE A 154 3.23 -15.58 -8.19
CA ILE A 154 2.16 -16.52 -7.88
C ILE A 154 1.95 -16.48 -6.37
N GLN A 155 0.70 -16.41 -5.94
CA GLN A 155 0.33 -16.20 -4.54
C GLN A 155 -0.40 -17.39 -3.93
N ALA A 156 -1.04 -18.21 -4.75
CA ALA A 156 -1.79 -19.39 -4.33
C ALA A 156 -1.78 -20.47 -5.42
N ILE A 157 -1.90 -21.72 -4.98
CA ILE A 157 -2.11 -22.88 -5.83
C ILE A 157 -3.07 -23.86 -5.13
N ILE A 158 -3.99 -24.45 -5.88
CA ILE A 158 -4.81 -25.58 -5.46
C ILE A 158 -4.77 -26.69 -6.51
N LYS A 159 -5.02 -27.93 -6.08
CA LYS A 159 -5.30 -29.05 -6.98
C LYS A 159 -6.79 -29.34 -6.96
N LEU A 160 -7.40 -29.48 -8.14
CA LEU A 160 -8.79 -29.87 -8.27
C LEU A 160 -8.93 -31.41 -8.20
N PRO A 161 -10.09 -31.95 -7.79
CA PRO A 161 -10.35 -33.40 -7.80
C PRO A 161 -10.16 -34.04 -9.18
N SER A 162 -10.36 -33.29 -10.26
CA SER A 162 -10.15 -33.71 -11.65
C SER A 162 -8.67 -33.89 -12.03
N GLY A 163 -7.74 -33.38 -11.21
CA GLY A 163 -6.29 -33.51 -11.38
C GLY A 163 -5.60 -32.26 -11.89
N GLU A 164 -6.33 -31.30 -12.45
CA GLU A 164 -5.80 -30.00 -12.85
C GLU A 164 -5.36 -29.15 -11.65
N LEU A 165 -4.40 -28.25 -11.90
CA LEU A 165 -3.92 -27.27 -10.93
C LEU A 165 -4.50 -25.90 -11.26
N VAL A 166 -4.82 -25.12 -10.23
CA VAL A 166 -5.23 -23.72 -10.38
C VAL A 166 -4.27 -22.83 -9.64
N THR A 167 -3.78 -21.77 -10.29
CA THR A 167 -2.90 -20.77 -9.70
C THR A 167 -3.57 -19.40 -9.68
N GLY A 168 -3.29 -18.62 -8.63
CA GLY A 168 -3.70 -17.23 -8.47
C GLY A 168 -2.48 -16.34 -8.34
N SER A 169 -2.51 -15.15 -8.95
CA SER A 169 -1.32 -14.32 -9.15
C SER A 169 -1.57 -12.84 -8.88
N THR A 170 -0.46 -12.14 -8.66
CA THR A 170 -0.36 -10.67 -8.58
C THR A 170 -0.69 -10.01 -9.92
N ASP A 171 -0.67 -10.76 -11.02
CA ASP A 171 -1.15 -10.27 -12.33
C ASP A 171 -2.68 -10.17 -12.45
N THR A 172 -3.41 -10.31 -11.34
CA THR A 172 -4.87 -10.23 -11.23
C THR A 172 -5.64 -11.41 -11.87
N THR A 173 -4.92 -12.40 -12.39
CA THR A 173 -5.54 -13.56 -13.06
C THR A 173 -5.42 -14.85 -12.25
N LEU A 174 -6.33 -15.78 -12.55
CA LEU A 174 -6.12 -17.18 -12.26
C LEU A 174 -5.76 -17.93 -13.54
N LYS A 175 -5.09 -19.07 -13.40
CA LYS A 175 -4.84 -20.00 -14.53
C LYS A 175 -5.14 -21.44 -14.13
N LEU A 176 -5.80 -22.19 -15.02
CA LEU A 176 -6.06 -23.63 -14.90
C LEU A 176 -5.05 -24.39 -15.76
N TRP A 177 -4.43 -25.42 -15.18
CA TRP A 177 -3.30 -26.12 -15.75
C TRP A 177 -3.52 -27.62 -15.82
N LYS A 178 -3.12 -28.21 -16.94
CA LYS A 178 -2.94 -29.66 -17.10
C LYS A 178 -1.51 -29.93 -17.51
N GLY A 179 -0.68 -30.29 -16.52
CA GLY A 179 0.77 -30.21 -16.68
C GLY A 179 1.20 -28.78 -17.04
N LYS A 180 2.16 -28.63 -17.95
CA LYS A 180 2.67 -27.32 -18.39
C LYS A 180 1.71 -26.54 -19.31
N THR A 181 0.57 -27.12 -19.68
CA THR A 181 -0.39 -26.48 -20.57
C THR A 181 -1.42 -25.69 -19.76
N CYS A 182 -1.46 -24.37 -19.97
CA CYS A 182 -2.54 -23.51 -19.48
C CYS A 182 -3.79 -23.76 -20.31
N LEU A 183 -4.83 -24.32 -19.69
CA LEU A 183 -6.12 -24.60 -20.32
C LEU A 183 -7.00 -23.34 -20.39
N HIS A 184 -7.03 -22.58 -19.29
CA HIS A 184 -7.82 -21.35 -19.18
C HIS A 184 -7.10 -20.31 -18.36
N THR A 185 -7.30 -19.04 -18.71
CA THR A 185 -6.94 -17.88 -17.90
C THR A 185 -8.22 -17.16 -17.51
N PHE A 186 -8.44 -17.01 -16.20
CA PHE A 186 -9.61 -16.35 -15.63
C PHE A 186 -9.22 -14.91 -15.36
N ALA A 187 -9.83 -13.98 -16.09
CA ALA A 187 -9.63 -12.55 -15.93
C ALA A 187 -10.89 -11.92 -15.33
N GLY A 188 -10.72 -11.09 -14.30
CA GLY A 188 -11.83 -10.31 -13.76
C GLY A 188 -11.60 -9.69 -12.39
N HIS A 189 -10.70 -10.23 -11.57
CA HIS A 189 -10.25 -9.51 -10.37
C HIS A 189 -9.48 -8.25 -10.78
N SER A 190 -9.56 -7.19 -9.95
CA SER A 190 -8.87 -5.92 -10.23
C SER A 190 -7.56 -5.75 -9.46
N ASP A 191 -7.21 -6.74 -8.63
CA ASP A 191 -5.97 -6.79 -7.86
C ASP A 191 -5.56 -8.27 -7.67
N THR A 192 -4.48 -8.48 -6.92
CA THR A 192 -3.82 -9.73 -6.62
C THR A 192 -4.78 -10.80 -6.11
N VAL A 193 -4.77 -11.96 -6.77
CA VAL A 193 -5.51 -13.15 -6.31
C VAL A 193 -4.66 -13.91 -5.31
N ARG A 194 -5.11 -13.97 -4.05
CA ARG A 194 -4.29 -14.38 -2.90
C ARG A 194 -4.72 -15.69 -2.25
N GLY A 195 -6.01 -16.02 -2.32
CA GLY A 195 -6.57 -17.26 -1.79
C GLY A 195 -7.36 -18.00 -2.87
N LEU A 196 -7.34 -19.33 -2.81
CA LEU A 196 -8.06 -20.21 -3.73
C LEU A 196 -8.68 -21.37 -2.96
N ALA A 197 -9.86 -21.81 -3.41
CA ALA A 197 -10.49 -23.04 -2.96
C ALA A 197 -11.32 -23.66 -4.10
N GLU A 198 -11.60 -24.96 -4.00
CA GLU A 198 -12.60 -25.61 -4.84
C GLU A 198 -13.97 -25.50 -4.16
N MET A 199 -15.02 -25.33 -4.94
CA MET A 199 -16.41 -25.44 -4.48
C MET A 199 -17.03 -26.67 -5.12
N HIS A 200 -17.24 -27.70 -4.30
CA HIS A 200 -17.52 -29.08 -4.73
C HIS A 200 -18.54 -29.17 -5.87
N GLY A 201 -18.04 -29.48 -7.07
CA GLY A 201 -18.87 -29.71 -8.25
C GLY A 201 -19.46 -28.45 -8.91
N LEU A 202 -19.16 -27.25 -8.39
CA LEU A 202 -19.55 -25.97 -8.98
C LEU A 202 -18.38 -25.30 -9.70
N GLY A 203 -17.21 -25.22 -9.07
CA GLY A 203 -16.08 -24.51 -9.66
C GLY A 203 -15.01 -24.08 -8.68
N ILE A 204 -14.39 -22.93 -8.96
CA ILE A 204 -13.23 -22.41 -8.21
C ILE A 204 -13.65 -21.15 -7.47
N LEU A 205 -13.28 -21.04 -6.20
CA LEU A 205 -13.36 -19.81 -5.42
C LEU A 205 -12.02 -19.09 -5.42
N SER A 206 -12.06 -17.77 -5.47
CA SER A 206 -10.88 -16.91 -5.38
C SER A 206 -11.11 -15.74 -4.45
N ALA A 207 -10.12 -15.46 -3.60
CA ALA A 207 -10.06 -14.29 -2.73
C ALA A 207 -8.99 -13.32 -3.23
N SER A 208 -9.30 -12.02 -3.24
CA SER A 208 -8.45 -11.00 -3.84
C SER A 208 -8.19 -9.80 -2.92
N HIS A 209 -7.09 -9.12 -3.21
CA HIS A 209 -6.76 -7.82 -2.62
C HIS A 209 -7.76 -6.71 -2.98
N ASP A 210 -8.59 -6.91 -4.00
CA ASP A 210 -9.67 -5.98 -4.36
C ASP A 210 -10.85 -6.00 -3.37
N GLY A 211 -10.81 -6.84 -2.32
CA GLY A 211 -11.84 -6.93 -1.29
C GLY A 211 -13.00 -7.87 -1.66
N SER A 212 -12.95 -8.52 -2.83
CA SER A 212 -13.98 -9.44 -3.30
C SER A 212 -13.54 -10.91 -3.22
N ILE A 213 -14.56 -11.78 -3.20
CA ILE A 213 -14.41 -13.21 -3.46
C ILE A 213 -15.24 -13.54 -4.70
N ARG A 214 -14.74 -14.38 -5.59
CA ARG A 214 -15.47 -14.81 -6.79
C ARG A 214 -15.55 -16.31 -6.90
N LEU A 215 -16.69 -16.80 -7.37
CA LEU A 215 -16.89 -18.18 -7.80
C LEU A 215 -16.84 -18.23 -9.33
N TRP A 216 -16.04 -19.13 -9.86
CA TRP A 216 -15.80 -19.29 -11.29
C TRP A 216 -16.21 -20.68 -11.76
N ALA A 217 -16.94 -20.76 -12.86
CA ALA A 217 -17.04 -21.99 -13.63
C ALA A 217 -15.68 -22.33 -14.24
N LEU A 218 -15.39 -23.61 -14.46
CA LEU A 218 -14.13 -24.04 -15.09
C LEU A 218 -13.96 -23.51 -16.54
N THR A 219 -15.04 -23.04 -17.16
CA THR A 219 -15.05 -22.38 -18.48
C THR A 219 -14.43 -20.99 -18.47
N GLY A 220 -14.26 -20.38 -17.29
CA GLY A 220 -13.79 -19.00 -17.14
C GLY A 220 -14.87 -18.01 -16.69
N GLU A 221 -16.13 -18.40 -16.69
CA GLU A 221 -17.25 -17.52 -16.36
C GLU A 221 -17.34 -17.27 -14.85
N VAL A 222 -17.58 -16.01 -14.45
CA VAL A 222 -17.90 -15.66 -13.06
C VAL A 222 -19.35 -16.06 -12.78
N LEU A 223 -19.52 -17.03 -11.89
CA LEU A 223 -20.84 -17.51 -11.46
C LEU A 223 -21.43 -16.65 -10.34
N MET A 224 -20.55 -16.12 -9.48
CA MET A 224 -20.95 -15.32 -8.32
C MET A 224 -19.82 -14.41 -7.87
N GLU A 225 -20.17 -13.21 -7.41
CA GLU A 225 -19.25 -12.27 -6.77
C GLU A 225 -19.78 -11.91 -5.39
N MET A 226 -18.92 -12.02 -4.38
CA MET A 226 -19.20 -11.75 -2.98
C MET A 226 -18.37 -10.55 -2.54
N VAL A 227 -19.05 -9.44 -2.25
CA VAL A 227 -18.45 -8.19 -1.80
C VAL A 227 -18.96 -7.88 -0.40
N GLY A 228 -18.06 -7.51 0.50
CA GLY A 228 -18.44 -7.15 1.88
C GLY A 228 -17.29 -7.04 2.87
N HIS A 229 -16.09 -7.52 2.54
CA HIS A 229 -14.88 -7.19 3.29
C HIS A 229 -14.47 -5.73 3.04
N ALA A 230 -13.92 -5.09 4.08
CA ALA A 230 -13.50 -3.69 4.02
C ALA A 230 -12.03 -3.51 3.62
N SER A 231 -11.29 -4.60 3.46
CA SER A 231 -9.90 -4.63 3.02
C SER A 231 -9.59 -5.93 2.28
N ILE A 232 -8.32 -6.15 1.99
CA ILE A 232 -7.76 -7.33 1.32
C ILE A 232 -8.35 -8.63 1.89
N VAL A 233 -8.80 -9.53 1.01
CA VAL A 233 -9.20 -10.89 1.39
C VAL A 233 -8.01 -11.82 1.13
N TYR A 234 -7.51 -12.46 2.17
CA TYR A 234 -6.32 -13.31 2.10
C TYR A 234 -6.64 -14.76 1.78
N SER A 235 -7.76 -15.27 2.29
CA SER A 235 -8.11 -16.68 2.18
C SER A 235 -9.61 -16.87 2.00
N VAL A 236 -9.95 -17.97 1.33
CA VAL A 236 -11.30 -18.47 1.11
C VAL A 236 -11.29 -19.99 1.22
N ASP A 237 -12.38 -20.55 1.71
CA ASP A 237 -12.63 -21.99 1.71
C ASP A 237 -14.12 -22.29 1.57
N SER A 238 -14.48 -23.49 1.12
CA SER A 238 -15.87 -23.92 0.98
C SER A 238 -16.13 -25.21 1.75
N HIS A 239 -17.40 -25.42 2.10
CA HIS A 239 -17.89 -26.62 2.73
C HIS A 239 -18.95 -27.30 1.87
N VAL A 240 -19.08 -28.62 1.98
CA VAL A 240 -20.07 -29.43 1.24
C VAL A 240 -21.53 -29.02 1.49
N SER A 241 -21.80 -28.25 2.55
CA SER A 241 -23.12 -27.65 2.80
C SER A 241 -23.45 -26.45 1.91
N GLY A 242 -22.51 -25.99 1.07
CA GLY A 242 -22.63 -24.77 0.28
C GLY A 242 -22.27 -23.48 1.02
N LEU A 243 -21.74 -23.59 2.25
CA LEU A 243 -21.20 -22.43 2.96
C LEU A 243 -19.79 -22.11 2.48
N ILE A 244 -19.47 -20.82 2.48
CA ILE A 244 -18.14 -20.30 2.15
C ILE A 244 -17.64 -19.51 3.35
N VAL A 245 -16.35 -19.60 3.65
CA VAL A 245 -15.69 -18.77 4.66
C VAL A 245 -14.55 -17.99 4.02
N SER A 246 -14.33 -16.76 4.47
CA SER A 246 -13.21 -15.92 4.05
C SER A 246 -12.55 -15.22 5.23
N GLY A 247 -11.25 -14.94 5.10
CA GLY A 247 -10.45 -14.19 6.08
C GLY A 247 -9.80 -12.96 5.46
N SER A 248 -9.78 -11.85 6.20
CA SER A 248 -9.34 -10.55 5.67
C SER A 248 -8.45 -9.75 6.63
N GLU A 249 -7.71 -8.81 6.04
CA GLU A 249 -6.99 -7.73 6.74
C GLU A 249 -7.93 -6.81 7.54
N ASP A 250 -9.22 -6.78 7.22
CA ASP A 250 -10.23 -6.01 7.97
C ASP A 250 -10.52 -6.55 9.38
N CYS A 251 -9.74 -7.55 9.81
CA CYS A 251 -9.84 -8.22 11.10
C CYS A 251 -11.14 -9.01 11.27
N SER A 252 -11.72 -9.49 10.18
CA SER A 252 -12.89 -10.36 10.23
C SER A 252 -12.71 -11.64 9.41
N ALA A 253 -13.37 -12.70 9.89
CA ALA A 253 -13.75 -13.84 9.08
C ALA A 253 -15.24 -13.71 8.73
N LYS A 254 -15.60 -13.89 7.45
CA LYS A 254 -17.00 -13.81 7.01
C LYS A 254 -17.48 -15.18 6.52
N ILE A 255 -18.73 -15.48 6.85
CA ILE A 255 -19.44 -16.68 6.39
C ILE A 255 -20.46 -16.23 5.36
N TRP A 256 -20.49 -16.93 4.23
CA TRP A 256 -21.33 -16.62 3.09
C TRP A 256 -22.20 -17.79 2.74
N LYS A 257 -23.41 -17.48 2.28
CA LYS A 257 -24.38 -18.43 1.74
C LYS A 257 -25.07 -17.76 0.56
N ASP A 258 -25.09 -18.44 -0.58
CA ASP A 258 -25.77 -17.97 -1.80
C ASP A 258 -25.36 -16.54 -2.21
N GLY A 259 -24.10 -16.17 -1.98
CA GLY A 259 -23.53 -14.86 -2.31
C GLY A 259 -23.72 -13.78 -1.24
N ALA A 260 -24.55 -14.01 -0.23
CA ALA A 260 -24.77 -13.09 0.87
C ALA A 260 -23.87 -13.40 2.06
N CYS A 261 -23.31 -12.37 2.70
CA CYS A 261 -22.65 -12.51 3.99
C CYS A 261 -23.72 -12.75 5.05
N VAL A 262 -23.73 -13.95 5.63
CA VAL A 262 -24.70 -14.36 6.66
C VAL A 262 -24.17 -14.15 8.07
N GLN A 263 -22.84 -14.05 8.23
CA GLN A 263 -22.22 -13.75 9.51
C GLN A 263 -20.83 -13.12 9.32
N SER A 264 -20.45 -12.22 10.23
CA SER A 264 -19.12 -11.63 10.34
C SER A 264 -18.57 -11.85 11.74
N ILE A 265 -17.41 -12.50 11.85
CA ILE A 265 -16.72 -12.81 13.11
C ILE A 265 -15.47 -11.95 13.21
N GLU A 266 -15.43 -11.03 14.15
CA GLU A 266 -14.28 -10.14 14.35
C GLU A 266 -13.12 -10.86 15.05
N HIS A 267 -11.90 -10.39 14.84
CA HIS A 267 -10.69 -10.97 15.43
C HIS A 267 -9.79 -9.85 15.98
N PRO A 268 -8.96 -10.12 17.02
CA PRO A 268 -7.96 -9.18 17.54
C PRO A 268 -6.75 -8.95 16.59
N GLY A 269 -6.98 -8.89 15.28
CA GLY A 269 -5.93 -8.85 14.27
C GLY A 269 -6.40 -9.33 12.90
N CYS A 270 -5.49 -9.28 11.93
CA CYS A 270 -5.75 -9.74 10.56
C CYS A 270 -6.02 -11.25 10.55
N VAL A 271 -6.99 -11.70 9.76
CA VAL A 271 -7.24 -13.13 9.53
C VAL A 271 -6.53 -13.55 8.26
N TRP A 272 -5.42 -14.28 8.41
CA TRP A 272 -4.54 -14.66 7.31
C TRP A 272 -5.02 -15.87 6.52
N ASP A 273 -5.58 -16.85 7.22
CA ASP A 273 -6.07 -18.09 6.61
C ASP A 273 -7.34 -18.59 7.31
N VAL A 274 -8.20 -19.25 6.54
CA VAL A 274 -9.45 -19.84 7.01
C VAL A 274 -9.66 -21.20 6.34
N LYS A 275 -10.13 -22.20 7.10
CA LYS A 275 -10.47 -23.52 6.58
C LYS A 275 -11.67 -24.13 7.27
N PHE A 276 -12.48 -24.88 6.53
CA PHE A 276 -13.48 -25.77 7.12
C PHE A 276 -12.84 -27.08 7.58
N LEU A 277 -13.26 -27.56 8.74
CA LEU A 277 -13.07 -28.93 9.17
C LEU A 277 -14.17 -29.82 8.57
N GLU A 278 -13.90 -31.13 8.45
CA GLU A 278 -14.88 -32.11 7.94
C GLU A 278 -16.20 -32.13 8.74
N ASN A 279 -16.14 -31.73 10.01
CA ASN A 279 -17.28 -31.66 10.92
C ASN A 279 -18.10 -30.35 10.80
N GLY A 280 -17.78 -29.51 9.81
CA GLY A 280 -18.42 -28.23 9.53
C GLY A 280 -17.94 -27.04 10.37
N ASP A 281 -17.02 -27.23 11.31
CA ASP A 281 -16.42 -26.12 12.07
C ASP A 281 -15.43 -25.34 11.20
N ILE A 282 -15.16 -24.10 11.59
CA ILE A 282 -14.24 -23.19 10.89
C ILE A 282 -12.99 -23.00 11.73
N VAL A 283 -11.82 -23.06 11.10
CA VAL A 283 -10.53 -22.70 11.71
C VAL A 283 -10.07 -21.37 11.13
N THR A 284 -9.60 -20.45 11.97
CA THR A 284 -9.03 -19.17 11.58
C THR A 284 -7.61 -19.01 12.13
N ALA A 285 -6.70 -18.48 11.31
CA ALA A 285 -5.32 -18.17 11.68
C ALA A 285 -5.14 -16.65 11.68
N CYS A 286 -4.69 -16.09 12.80
CA CYS A 286 -4.74 -14.66 13.06
C CYS A 286 -3.36 -14.06 13.37
N SER A 287 -3.20 -12.76 13.13
CA SER A 287 -1.98 -12.01 13.41
C SER A 287 -1.68 -11.82 14.91
N ASP A 288 -2.57 -12.25 15.80
CA ASP A 288 -2.35 -12.23 17.24
C ASP A 288 -1.67 -13.53 17.76
N GLY A 289 -1.16 -14.35 16.84
CA GLY A 289 -0.51 -15.63 17.16
C GLY A 289 -1.48 -16.74 17.57
N ALA A 290 -2.79 -16.50 17.54
CA ALA A 290 -3.80 -17.48 17.91
C ALA A 290 -4.44 -18.13 16.67
N VAL A 291 -4.77 -19.40 16.84
CA VAL A 291 -5.67 -20.15 15.94
C VAL A 291 -6.99 -20.31 16.66
N ARG A 292 -8.13 -20.07 16.00
CA ARG A 292 -9.44 -20.22 16.63
C ARG A 292 -10.31 -21.16 15.83
N ILE A 293 -11.07 -21.99 16.55
CA ILE A 293 -12.05 -22.90 15.97
C ILE A 293 -13.44 -22.38 16.33
N TRP A 294 -14.33 -22.32 15.35
CA TRP A 294 -15.67 -21.78 15.45
C TRP A 294 -16.69 -22.86 15.08
N THR A 295 -17.76 -22.96 15.86
CA THR A 295 -18.78 -23.99 15.69
C THR A 295 -20.18 -23.40 15.70
N SER A 296 -21.07 -23.96 14.89
CA SER A 296 -22.51 -23.66 14.91
C SER A 296 -23.30 -24.64 15.80
N TYR A 297 -22.61 -25.55 16.48
CA TYR A 297 -23.19 -26.61 17.30
C TYR A 297 -23.06 -26.28 18.79
N GLN A 298 -24.19 -26.17 19.47
CA GLN A 298 -24.28 -25.68 20.85
C GLN A 298 -23.41 -26.47 21.83
N GLU A 299 -23.29 -27.78 21.63
CA GLU A 299 -22.55 -28.70 22.49
C GLU A 299 -21.03 -28.57 22.40
N ARG A 300 -20.53 -27.85 21.38
CA ARG A 300 -19.11 -27.61 21.11
C ARG A 300 -18.66 -26.18 21.38
N ILE A 301 -19.58 -25.29 21.74
CA ILE A 301 -19.25 -23.90 22.09
C ILE A 301 -18.34 -23.91 23.32
N ALA A 302 -17.37 -23.00 23.34
CA ALA A 302 -16.43 -22.86 24.44
C ALA A 302 -17.15 -22.53 25.76
N GLU A 303 -16.51 -22.84 26.88
CA GLU A 303 -17.06 -22.51 28.20
C GLU A 303 -17.15 -20.98 28.37
N PRO A 304 -18.07 -20.46 29.21
CA PRO A 304 -18.28 -19.01 29.35
C PRO A 304 -17.01 -18.22 29.65
N ALA A 305 -16.07 -18.80 30.42
CA ALA A 305 -14.80 -18.15 30.74
C ALA A 305 -13.91 -17.90 29.50
N ASP A 306 -13.91 -18.81 28.54
CA ASP A 306 -13.14 -18.68 27.30
C ASP A 306 -13.79 -17.68 26.35
N LEU A 307 -15.14 -17.67 26.30
CA LEU A 307 -15.90 -16.66 25.56
C LEU A 307 -15.64 -15.25 26.11
N ASP A 308 -15.72 -15.07 27.43
CA ASP A 308 -15.45 -13.80 28.11
C ASP A 308 -13.99 -13.35 27.91
N SER A 309 -13.05 -14.30 27.92
CA SER A 309 -11.63 -14.03 27.62
C SER A 309 -11.47 -13.48 26.20
N TYR A 310 -12.05 -14.15 25.20
CA TYR A 310 -11.99 -13.70 23.81
C TYR A 310 -12.67 -12.33 23.61
N VAL A 311 -13.85 -12.10 24.19
CA VAL A 311 -14.54 -10.79 24.15
C VAL A 311 -13.71 -9.70 24.81
N SER A 312 -13.04 -10.02 25.92
CA SER A 312 -12.13 -9.09 26.61
C SER A 312 -10.92 -8.76 25.76
N GLN A 313 -10.29 -9.75 25.13
CA GLN A 313 -9.16 -9.55 24.21
C GLN A 313 -9.55 -8.66 23.02
N LEU A 314 -10.71 -8.92 22.40
CA LEU A 314 -11.22 -8.13 21.30
C LEU A 314 -11.50 -6.68 21.73
N SER A 315 -12.09 -6.50 22.92
CA SER A 315 -12.37 -5.17 23.49
C SER A 315 -11.07 -4.40 23.79
N GLN A 316 -10.08 -5.06 24.38
CA GLN A 316 -8.76 -4.48 24.63
C GLN A 316 -8.06 -4.13 23.34
N TYR A 317 -8.12 -4.98 22.32
CA TYR A 317 -7.57 -4.71 21.00
C TYR A 317 -8.20 -3.45 20.38
N LYS A 318 -9.54 -3.35 20.40
CA LYS A 318 -10.28 -2.17 19.93
C LYS A 318 -9.89 -0.89 20.69
N LEU A 319 -9.74 -0.96 22.02
CA LEU A 319 -9.28 0.16 22.85
C LEU A 319 -7.83 0.54 22.57
N SER A 320 -6.96 -0.44 22.33
CA SER A 320 -5.54 -0.22 22.04
C SER A 320 -5.32 0.49 20.70
N ARG A 321 -6.20 0.24 19.71
CA ARG A 321 -6.28 1.02 18.46
C ARG A 321 -6.69 2.48 18.65
N LYS A 322 -7.27 2.87 19.80
CA LYS A 322 -7.65 4.27 20.10
C LYS A 322 -6.52 5.08 20.76
N ARG A 323 -5.27 4.60 20.75
CA ARG A 323 -4.11 5.35 21.27
C ARG A 323 -3.41 6.14 20.16
N VAL A 324 -3.04 7.39 20.44
CA VAL A 324 -2.22 8.24 19.56
C VAL A 324 -0.84 8.38 20.18
N GLY A 325 0.21 7.89 19.51
CA GLY A 325 1.60 8.06 19.96
C GLY A 325 1.96 7.40 21.31
N GLY A 326 1.21 6.38 21.75
CA GLY A 326 1.52 5.60 22.95
C GLY A 326 0.96 6.13 24.28
N LEU A 327 0.31 7.30 24.31
CA LEU A 327 -0.33 7.86 25.50
C LEU A 327 -1.82 7.45 25.60
N LYS A 328 -2.33 7.30 26.83
CA LYS A 328 -3.77 7.17 27.06
C LYS A 328 -4.42 8.53 26.79
N LEU A 329 -5.51 8.50 26.04
CA LEU A 329 -6.20 9.71 25.63
C LEU A 329 -6.68 10.55 26.83
N ASP A 330 -7.15 9.90 27.90
CA ASP A 330 -7.69 10.57 29.10
C ASP A 330 -6.64 11.28 29.96
N ASP A 331 -5.36 10.94 29.80
CA ASP A 331 -4.25 11.54 30.55
C ASP A 331 -3.69 12.80 29.84
N LEU A 332 -4.18 13.12 28.63
CA LEU A 332 -3.75 14.29 27.88
C LEU A 332 -4.43 15.58 28.41
N PRO A 333 -3.70 16.70 28.52
CA PRO A 333 -4.28 17.98 28.92
C PRO A 333 -5.32 18.47 27.89
N GLY A 334 -6.38 19.12 28.35
CA GLY A 334 -7.42 19.67 27.46
C GLY A 334 -7.01 20.98 26.77
N LEU A 335 -7.89 21.53 25.94
CA LEU A 335 -7.68 22.74 25.14
C LEU A 335 -7.25 23.95 25.98
N GLU A 336 -7.62 24.00 27.26
CA GLU A 336 -7.20 25.00 28.23
C GLU A 336 -5.67 25.11 28.36
N ALA A 337 -4.91 24.04 28.15
CA ALA A 337 -3.46 24.07 28.26
C ALA A 337 -2.76 24.87 27.14
N LEU A 338 -3.48 25.20 26.06
CA LEU A 338 -3.02 26.09 24.99
C LEU A 338 -3.15 27.57 25.37
N GLN A 339 -3.83 27.92 26.46
CA GLN A 339 -3.88 29.31 26.92
C GLN A 339 -2.55 29.77 27.54
N ILE A 340 -1.68 28.84 27.93
CA ILE A 340 -0.34 29.13 28.44
C ILE A 340 0.60 29.28 27.23
N PRO A 341 1.14 30.48 26.96
CA PRO A 341 2.07 30.71 25.86
C PRO A 341 3.29 29.80 25.95
N GLY A 342 3.80 29.34 24.81
CA GLY A 342 5.07 28.66 24.76
C GLY A 342 6.24 29.63 25.01
N THR A 343 7.35 29.09 25.49
CA THR A 343 8.56 29.87 25.80
C THR A 343 9.57 29.87 24.66
N THR A 344 9.49 28.89 23.76
CA THR A 344 10.42 28.70 22.64
C THR A 344 9.66 28.35 21.37
N ASP A 345 10.12 28.87 20.22
CA ASP A 345 9.53 28.58 18.92
C ASP A 345 9.62 27.08 18.62
N GLY A 346 8.55 26.48 18.10
CA GLY A 346 8.44 25.04 17.86
C GLY A 346 8.22 24.17 19.11
N GLN A 347 8.10 24.74 20.32
CA GLN A 347 7.73 23.97 21.52
C GLN A 347 6.44 23.20 21.26
N THR A 348 6.37 21.90 21.57
CA THR A 348 5.18 21.08 21.30
C THR A 348 4.38 20.73 22.54
N LYS A 349 3.06 20.61 22.38
CA LYS A 349 2.11 20.06 23.36
C LYS A 349 1.16 19.10 22.66
N VAL A 350 0.82 17.98 23.29
CA VAL A 350 -0.24 17.09 22.81
C VAL A 350 -1.49 17.32 23.67
N ILE A 351 -2.58 17.73 23.02
CA ILE A 351 -3.81 18.23 23.63
C ILE A 351 -4.97 17.31 23.28
N ARG A 352 -5.81 17.00 24.26
CA ARG A 352 -7.05 16.24 24.03
C ARG A 352 -8.11 17.13 23.38
N GLU A 353 -8.58 16.71 22.21
CA GLU A 353 -9.71 17.29 21.49
C GLU A 353 -10.79 16.22 21.29
N GLY A 354 -11.76 16.14 22.20
CA GLY A 354 -12.77 15.08 22.19
C GLY A 354 -12.13 13.71 22.38
N ASP A 355 -12.39 12.79 21.43
CA ASP A 355 -11.84 11.43 21.43
C ASP A 355 -10.45 11.32 20.74
N ASN A 356 -9.77 12.44 20.48
CA ASN A 356 -8.48 12.48 19.76
C ASN A 356 -7.38 13.25 20.53
N GLY A 357 -6.13 12.83 20.34
CA GLY A 357 -4.94 13.55 20.81
C GLY A 357 -4.31 14.33 19.66
N VAL A 358 -4.16 15.64 19.82
CA VAL A 358 -3.73 16.57 18.76
C VAL A 358 -2.49 17.31 19.20
N ALA A 359 -1.43 17.27 18.39
CA ALA A 359 -0.22 18.04 18.68
C ALA A 359 -0.35 19.50 18.22
N TYR A 360 0.18 20.41 19.02
CA TYR A 360 0.29 21.83 18.79
C TYR A 360 1.76 22.24 18.93
N ALA A 361 2.23 23.14 18.07
CA ALA A 361 3.55 23.74 18.13
C ALA A 361 3.42 25.23 18.39
N TRP A 362 4.20 25.76 19.31
CA TRP A 362 4.22 27.19 19.61
C TRP A 362 4.90 27.94 18.47
N ASN A 363 4.20 28.89 17.88
CA ASN A 363 4.76 29.85 16.94
C ASN A 363 5.08 31.12 17.72
N LEU A 364 6.36 31.31 18.00
CA LEU A 364 6.88 32.43 18.78
C LEU A 364 6.77 33.75 18.03
N ARG A 365 6.85 33.72 16.68
CA ARG A 365 6.68 34.93 15.85
C ARG A 365 5.25 35.45 15.89
N GLU A 366 4.26 34.55 15.87
CA GLU A 366 2.84 34.90 15.88
C GLU A 366 2.21 34.84 17.29
N GLN A 367 3.00 34.47 18.31
CA GLN A 367 2.59 34.33 19.71
C GLN A 367 1.33 33.46 19.88
N LYS A 368 1.27 32.35 19.15
CA LYS A 368 0.10 31.45 19.15
C LYS A 368 0.52 29.98 19.05
N TRP A 369 -0.34 29.08 19.51
CA TRP A 369 -0.19 27.65 19.28
C TRP A 369 -0.77 27.30 17.91
N ASP A 370 0.08 26.87 16.99
CA ASP A 370 -0.33 26.32 15.71
C ASP A 370 -0.63 24.84 15.86
N LYS A 371 -1.82 24.42 15.44
CA LYS A 371 -2.18 23.01 15.35
C LYS A 371 -1.19 22.34 14.39
N VAL A 372 -0.45 21.35 14.86
CA VAL A 372 0.46 20.58 14.02
C VAL A 372 -0.41 19.66 13.17
N THR A 373 -0.85 20.17 12.03
CA THR A 373 -1.64 19.41 11.05
C THR A 373 -0.84 18.31 10.35
N PHE A 374 0.47 18.26 10.62
CA PHE A 374 1.39 17.25 10.13
C PHE A 374 1.94 16.37 11.24
N ILE A 375 1.05 15.77 12.02
CA ILE A 375 1.25 14.34 12.30
C ILE A 375 0.58 13.63 11.14
N ARG A 376 1.39 13.23 10.13
CA ARG A 376 1.03 12.06 9.34
C ARG A 376 0.87 10.90 10.32
N CYS A 377 -0.34 10.67 10.82
CA CYS A 377 -0.74 9.36 11.32
C CYS A 377 -0.72 8.31 10.19
N ASN A 378 -0.37 8.72 8.97
CA ASN A 378 0.07 7.82 7.90
C ASN A 378 1.48 7.24 8.08
N ALA A 379 2.32 7.71 9.00
CA ALA A 379 3.59 7.03 9.29
C ALA A 379 3.39 5.71 10.07
N PHE A 380 2.29 5.56 10.81
CA PHE A 380 1.95 4.30 11.46
C PHE A 380 1.27 3.32 10.49
N PHE A 381 0.42 3.81 9.58
CA PHE A 381 -0.28 2.97 8.60
C PHE A 381 0.58 2.57 7.38
N PHE A 382 1.55 3.38 6.94
CA PHE A 382 2.47 2.98 5.86
C PHE A 382 3.64 2.12 6.34
N ALA A 383 4.11 2.28 7.59
CA ALA A 383 5.08 1.34 8.16
C ALA A 383 4.47 -0.06 8.27
N GLN A 384 3.20 -0.18 8.67
CA GLN A 384 2.53 -1.48 8.74
C GLN A 384 2.23 -2.09 7.36
N ARG A 385 2.03 -1.26 6.32
CA ARG A 385 1.82 -1.72 4.93
C ARG A 385 3.09 -2.07 4.16
N ALA A 386 4.25 -1.49 4.49
CA ALA A 386 5.54 -1.88 3.89
C ALA A 386 6.23 -3.05 4.62
N LEU A 387 5.93 -3.27 5.92
CA LEU A 387 6.51 -4.36 6.72
C LEU A 387 5.95 -5.76 6.41
N SER A 388 4.94 -5.89 5.55
CA SER A 388 4.31 -7.19 5.25
C SER A 388 5.02 -8.00 4.15
N LEU A 389 5.92 -7.39 3.35
CA LEU A 389 6.30 -7.97 2.06
C LEU A 389 7.79 -8.23 1.74
N TYR A 390 8.81 -7.79 2.50
CA TYR A 390 10.22 -8.13 2.16
C TYR A 390 11.23 -8.22 3.36
N MET A 391 11.69 -9.46 3.64
CA MET A 391 13.04 -9.97 4.07
C MET A 391 13.69 -9.85 5.50
N LEU A 392 13.93 -11.04 6.10
CA LEU A 392 15.07 -11.68 6.85
C LEU A 392 15.66 -11.18 8.22
N PRO A 393 16.25 -12.08 9.07
CA PRO A 393 16.32 -11.97 10.53
C PRO A 393 17.76 -11.81 11.10
N LYS A 394 18.09 -10.63 11.61
CA LYS A 394 19.13 -10.42 12.64
C LYS A 394 18.85 -9.18 13.50
N VAL A 395 17.59 -8.92 13.86
CA VAL A 395 17.23 -7.89 14.86
C VAL A 395 15.97 -8.33 15.62
N ILE A 396 16.04 -9.39 16.43
CA ILE A 396 14.98 -9.74 17.38
C ILE A 396 15.63 -10.07 18.73
N ALA A 397 16.06 -9.01 19.44
CA ALA A 397 16.34 -9.07 20.88
C ALA A 397 16.34 -7.69 21.58
N LYS A 398 16.03 -6.57 20.90
CA LYS A 398 16.07 -5.21 21.52
C LYS A 398 14.97 -4.25 21.04
N LEU A 399 13.75 -4.73 20.80
CA LEU A 399 12.62 -3.90 20.35
C LEU A 399 11.40 -4.01 21.29
N THR A 400 11.59 -3.62 22.55
CA THR A 400 10.56 -2.99 23.39
C THR A 400 11.06 -1.60 23.78
N CYS A 401 11.16 -0.70 22.79
CA CYS A 401 11.18 0.77 22.88
C CYS A 401 11.82 1.36 21.60
N GLY A 402 11.08 2.20 20.88
CA GLY A 402 11.64 3.20 19.95
C GLY A 402 11.89 2.75 18.50
N ILE A 403 11.08 3.28 17.57
CA ILE A 403 11.23 3.30 16.09
C ILE A 403 12.07 4.57 15.79
N VAL A 404 13.19 4.62 15.02
CA VAL A 404 13.37 4.54 13.55
C VAL A 404 14.88 4.33 13.18
N PHE A 405 15.12 3.31 12.33
CA PHE A 405 16.13 3.02 11.27
C PHE A 405 17.61 3.48 11.29
N ALA A 406 18.49 2.50 10.99
CA ALA A 406 18.98 2.33 9.61
C ALA A 406 19.45 0.91 9.25
N ALA A 407 19.46 0.68 7.93
CA ALA A 407 19.96 -0.49 7.20
C ALA A 407 21.10 -0.07 6.27
N PHE A 408 22.07 -0.97 6.00
CA PHE A 408 22.86 -1.18 4.76
C PHE A 408 23.66 -2.50 5.00
N SER A 409 24.04 -3.39 4.07
CA SER A 409 24.18 -3.48 2.60
C SER A 409 24.25 -4.99 2.25
N LEU A 410 23.84 -5.50 1.07
CA LEU A 410 24.63 -5.73 -0.16
C LEU A 410 23.73 -6.50 -1.15
N SER A 411 23.79 -6.44 -2.48
CA SER A 411 24.33 -5.53 -3.50
C SER A 411 23.90 -6.10 -4.86
N ASP A 412 23.38 -5.28 -5.78
CA ASP A 412 23.79 -5.33 -7.19
C ASP A 412 23.30 -4.06 -7.95
N ASN A 413 24.29 -3.21 -8.23
CA ASN A 413 24.45 -2.20 -9.29
C ASN A 413 23.26 -1.32 -9.74
N TYR A 414 23.14 -0.18 -9.07
CA TYR A 414 22.58 1.08 -9.59
C TYR A 414 23.73 2.03 -10.00
N PRO A 415 23.63 2.85 -11.06
CA PRO A 415 24.53 3.97 -11.27
C PRO A 415 24.37 5.03 -10.17
N SER A 416 25.50 5.50 -9.68
CA SER A 416 25.69 6.46 -8.61
C SER A 416 25.46 7.91 -9.04
N SER A 417 24.55 8.64 -8.38
CA SER A 417 24.72 10.08 -8.07
C SER A 417 23.58 10.65 -7.22
N LEU A 418 23.79 10.84 -5.91
CA LEU A 418 23.27 11.99 -5.15
C LEU A 418 24.20 12.21 -3.94
N TRP A 419 24.79 13.40 -3.86
CA TRP A 419 25.90 13.76 -2.98
C TRP A 419 25.43 14.49 -1.71
N LEU A 420 26.09 14.24 -0.57
CA LEU A 420 26.24 15.20 0.54
C LEU A 420 27.67 15.76 0.44
N ILE A 421 27.83 17.09 0.35
CA ILE A 421 29.14 17.75 0.48
C ILE A 421 28.95 18.94 1.44
N GLY A 422 29.67 18.93 2.56
CA GLY A 422 29.70 20.06 3.51
C GLY A 422 30.81 21.06 3.20
N GLU A 423 30.65 22.31 3.65
CA GLU A 423 31.70 23.34 3.66
C GLU A 423 32.39 23.37 5.04
N VAL A 424 33.71 23.61 5.05
CA VAL A 424 34.54 23.56 6.25
C VAL A 424 34.43 24.88 7.02
N VAL A 425 34.16 24.80 8.32
CA VAL A 425 34.42 25.90 9.26
C VAL A 425 35.70 25.54 10.01
N ASP A 426 36.74 26.37 9.90
CA ASP A 426 38.09 26.09 10.40
C ASP A 426 38.10 25.57 11.85
N GLY A 427 38.85 24.49 12.09
CA GLY A 427 39.12 23.99 13.44
C GLY A 427 40.19 24.82 14.14
N PRO A 428 40.16 24.93 15.49
CA PRO A 428 41.08 25.81 16.20
C PRO A 428 42.51 25.26 16.18
N GLU A 429 43.48 26.12 15.88
CA GLU A 429 44.87 25.92 16.28
C GLU A 429 45.00 26.03 17.80
N ASP A 430 46.00 25.34 18.38
CA ASP A 430 46.24 25.29 19.83
C ASP A 430 46.32 26.71 20.44
N GLY A 431 45.26 27.10 21.15
CA GLY A 431 45.17 28.39 21.86
C GLY A 431 43.89 29.20 21.66
N MET A 432 42.96 28.82 20.78
CA MET A 432 41.66 29.51 20.63
C MET A 432 40.48 28.78 21.27
N LYS A 433 39.45 29.57 21.66
CA LYS A 433 38.22 29.11 22.30
C LYS A 433 37.50 28.07 21.45
N ARG A 434 37.17 26.95 22.08
CA ARG A 434 36.40 25.85 21.48
C ARG A 434 35.01 26.34 21.03
N PRO A 435 34.54 25.96 19.83
CA PRO A 435 33.18 26.26 19.41
C PRO A 435 32.16 25.66 20.40
N VAL A 436 31.13 26.46 20.72
CA VAL A 436 30.06 26.09 21.64
C VAL A 436 28.78 25.81 20.85
N LEU A 437 28.23 24.61 20.99
CA LEU A 437 26.93 24.23 20.44
C LEU A 437 26.06 23.69 21.58
N ASP A 438 24.82 24.18 21.69
CA ASP A 438 23.88 23.80 22.76
C ASP A 438 24.44 23.97 24.19
N GLY A 439 25.37 24.91 24.39
CA GLY A 439 25.99 25.18 25.70
C GLY A 439 27.18 24.30 26.07
N PHE A 440 27.64 23.43 25.16
CA PHE A 440 28.80 22.55 25.34
C PHE A 440 29.92 22.91 24.36
N GLU A 441 31.17 22.85 24.84
CA GLU A 441 32.38 23.09 24.04
C GLU A 441 32.82 21.83 23.29
N TYR A 442 33.16 21.97 22.01
CA TYR A 442 33.65 20.90 21.14
C TYR A 442 34.96 21.28 20.47
N ASP A 443 35.79 20.30 20.08
CA ASP A 443 37.00 20.59 19.28
C ASP A 443 36.64 21.07 17.86
N TYR A 444 35.58 20.52 17.26
CA TYR A 444 35.06 20.89 15.94
C TYR A 444 33.53 20.97 15.94
N VAL A 445 32.97 21.88 15.14
CA VAL A 445 31.55 21.89 14.76
C VAL A 445 31.48 22.12 13.26
N PHE A 446 31.16 21.08 12.49
CA PHE A 446 31.16 21.14 11.02
C PHE A 446 29.78 21.52 10.46
N ASP A 447 29.77 22.16 9.28
CA ASP A 447 28.55 22.54 8.57
C ASP A 447 28.27 21.52 7.46
N VAL A 448 27.16 20.80 7.61
CA VAL A 448 26.79 19.69 6.72
C VAL A 448 25.51 20.05 5.97
N ASP A 449 25.66 20.19 4.65
CA ASP A 449 24.55 20.37 3.70
C ASP A 449 24.01 19.00 3.27
N ILE A 450 22.68 18.87 3.25
CA ILE A 450 21.95 17.61 3.03
C ILE A 450 21.21 17.62 1.68
N GLY A 451 21.22 18.73 0.93
CA GLY A 451 20.55 18.87 -0.36
C GLY A 451 19.04 19.19 -0.26
N ASP A 452 18.42 19.47 -1.41
CA ASP A 452 16.99 19.82 -1.58
C ASP A 452 16.45 21.01 -0.75
N GLY A 453 17.25 22.07 -0.60
CA GLY A 453 16.79 23.33 0.01
C GLY A 453 16.51 23.24 1.51
N GLU A 454 16.98 22.18 2.17
CA GLU A 454 16.94 21.99 3.61
C GLU A 454 18.01 22.87 4.32
N PRO A 455 17.80 23.29 5.57
CA PRO A 455 18.77 24.10 6.31
C PRO A 455 20.09 23.36 6.59
N ILE A 456 21.23 24.06 6.47
CA ILE A 456 22.58 23.55 6.85
C ILE A 456 22.60 23.13 8.32
N ARG A 457 23.20 21.97 8.60
CA ARG A 457 23.20 21.36 9.95
C ARG A 457 24.59 21.35 10.58
N LYS A 458 24.64 21.47 11.91
CA LYS A 458 25.89 21.54 12.68
C LYS A 458 26.26 20.18 13.26
N LEU A 459 27.46 19.66 12.95
CA LEU A 459 28.00 18.38 13.44
C LEU A 459 29.09 18.62 14.49
N PRO A 460 28.82 18.44 15.80
CA PRO A 460 29.82 18.56 16.84
C PRO A 460 30.71 17.31 16.95
N TYR A 461 32.02 17.48 17.11
CA TYR A 461 32.99 16.40 17.23
C TYR A 461 34.19 16.78 18.11
N ASN A 462 34.60 15.89 19.03
CA ASN A 462 35.88 16.01 19.74
C ASN A 462 36.91 15.03 19.17
N ARG A 463 38.20 15.38 19.22
CA ARG A 463 39.27 14.50 18.74
C ARG A 463 39.35 13.17 19.49
N SER A 464 38.86 13.13 20.73
CA SER A 464 38.77 11.93 21.56
C SER A 464 37.59 11.01 21.21
N ASP A 465 36.63 11.50 20.44
CA ASP A 465 35.42 10.76 20.12
C ASP A 465 35.69 9.77 18.98
N ASN A 466 34.97 8.65 18.97
CA ASN A 466 35.02 7.74 17.84
C ASN A 466 34.25 8.36 16.66
N PRO A 467 34.84 8.49 15.45
CA PRO A 467 34.18 9.07 14.29
C PRO A 467 32.90 8.34 13.88
N TYR A 468 32.86 7.01 13.99
CA TYR A 468 31.68 6.21 13.67
C TYR A 468 30.56 6.43 14.66
N ASP A 469 30.89 6.48 15.96
CA ASP A 469 29.88 6.75 16.99
C ASP A 469 29.36 8.19 16.90
N THR A 470 30.23 9.14 16.53
CA THR A 470 29.85 10.54 16.33
C THR A 470 28.93 10.67 15.11
N ALA A 471 29.28 10.06 13.98
CA ALA A 471 28.45 10.05 12.78
C ALA A 471 27.07 9.41 13.02
N ASP A 472 27.02 8.27 13.72
CA ASP A 472 25.76 7.61 14.05
C ASP A 472 24.88 8.46 14.94
N LYS A 473 25.45 9.00 16.03
CA LYS A 473 24.73 9.87 16.97
C LYS A 473 24.23 11.13 16.28
N TRP A 474 25.03 11.72 15.41
CA TRP A 474 24.66 12.92 14.69
C TRP A 474 23.57 12.65 13.64
N LEU A 475 23.70 11.60 12.83
CA LEU A 475 22.67 11.21 11.85
C LEU A 475 21.34 10.87 12.53
N LEU A 476 21.38 10.19 13.68
CA LEU A 476 20.19 9.92 14.49
C LEU A 476 19.59 11.21 15.07
N LYS A 477 20.42 12.12 15.61
CA LYS A 477 19.97 13.42 16.15
C LYS A 477 19.29 14.27 15.07
N GLU A 478 19.87 14.28 13.87
CA GLU A 478 19.37 15.04 12.73
C GLU A 478 18.28 14.30 11.93
N ASN A 479 17.90 13.07 12.34
CA ASN A 479 16.90 12.24 11.68
C ASN A 479 17.22 11.97 10.19
N LEU A 480 18.51 11.75 9.89
CA LEU A 480 19.04 11.41 8.58
C LEU A 480 19.32 9.90 8.47
N PRO A 481 19.16 9.27 7.29
CA PRO A 481 19.45 7.85 7.12
C PRO A 481 20.90 7.48 7.49
N LEU A 482 21.13 6.40 8.28
CA LEU A 482 22.52 5.92 8.53
C LEU A 482 23.19 5.35 7.26
N ALA A 483 22.49 5.34 6.13
CA ALA A 483 23.08 5.22 4.80
C ALA A 483 24.29 6.15 4.59
N TYR A 484 24.19 7.35 5.14
CA TYR A 484 25.22 8.38 5.03
C TYR A 484 26.35 8.19 6.05
N ARG A 485 26.28 7.19 6.95
CA ARG A 485 27.29 6.94 8.00
C ARG A 485 28.70 6.93 7.43
N GLN A 486 28.91 6.14 6.37
CA GLN A 486 30.24 6.02 5.78
C GLN A 486 30.75 7.35 5.23
N GLN A 487 29.88 8.11 4.57
CA GLN A 487 30.21 9.42 4.01
C GLN A 487 30.50 10.47 5.10
N ILE A 488 29.74 10.48 6.19
CA ILE A 488 29.95 11.37 7.33
C ILE A 488 31.22 11.00 8.11
N VAL A 489 31.53 9.71 8.25
CA VAL A 489 32.78 9.25 8.88
C VAL A 489 33.99 9.66 8.05
N GLU A 490 33.93 9.45 6.73
CA GLU A 490 34.98 9.88 5.81
C GLU A 490 35.15 11.40 5.86
N PHE A 491 34.06 12.15 5.90
CA PHE A 491 34.07 13.59 6.08
C PHE A 491 34.69 14.02 7.43
N ILE A 492 34.32 13.42 8.55
CA ILE A 492 34.91 13.72 9.87
C ILE A 492 36.41 13.41 9.86
N LEU A 493 36.82 12.25 9.35
CA LEU A 493 38.23 11.83 9.32
C LEU A 493 39.08 12.73 8.41
N GLN A 494 38.53 13.13 7.27
CA GLN A 494 39.19 14.03 6.32
C GLN A 494 39.37 15.43 6.91
N ASN A 495 38.40 15.92 7.70
CA ASN A 495 38.40 17.29 8.21
C ASN A 495 38.90 17.44 9.66
N SER A 496 39.09 16.35 10.41
CA SER A 496 39.66 16.36 11.77
C SER A 496 41.14 15.99 11.84
N GLY A 497 41.77 15.63 10.71
CA GLY A 497 43.21 15.35 10.61
C GLY A 497 43.64 13.95 11.07
N GLN A 498 42.72 12.99 11.24
CA GLN A 498 42.99 11.61 11.69
C GLN A 498 43.07 10.56 10.56
N GLY A 499 43.34 10.95 9.32
CA GLY A 499 43.32 10.08 8.13
C GLY A 499 44.42 9.01 8.01
N GLY A 500 45.00 8.50 9.11
CA GLY A 500 46.18 7.63 9.04
C GLY A 500 46.45 6.69 10.23
N VAL A 501 45.43 6.07 10.83
CA VAL A 501 45.65 5.05 11.89
C VAL A 501 45.18 3.67 11.42
N ALA A 502 46.13 2.74 11.29
CA ALA A 502 45.85 1.32 11.07
C ALA A 502 45.30 0.70 12.35
N LEU A 503 44.14 0.04 12.27
CA LEU A 503 43.47 -0.59 13.41
C LEU A 503 44.04 -1.99 13.70
N ASP A 504 44.23 -2.24 15.00
CA ASP A 504 44.80 -3.45 15.60
C ASP A 504 43.96 -4.72 15.32
N SER A 505 44.65 -5.81 14.98
CA SER A 505 44.10 -7.09 14.53
C SER A 505 43.61 -8.01 15.66
N SER A 506 43.57 -7.53 16.90
CA SER A 506 43.36 -8.36 18.08
C SER A 506 41.91 -8.45 18.58
N PHE A 507 40.96 -7.72 18.00
CA PHE A 507 39.55 -7.80 18.41
C PHE A 507 38.80 -8.95 17.69
N ARG A 508 38.29 -9.91 18.48
CA ARG A 508 37.49 -11.04 17.99
C ARG A 508 36.02 -10.87 18.41
N ASP A 509 35.12 -10.87 17.43
CA ASP A 509 33.67 -10.89 17.63
C ASP A 509 33.19 -12.29 18.11
N PRO A 510 32.48 -12.40 19.25
CA PRO A 510 31.91 -13.65 19.76
C PRO A 510 30.82 -14.30 18.87
N PHE A 511 30.27 -13.61 17.87
CA PHE A 511 29.12 -14.11 17.08
C PHE A 511 29.43 -14.58 15.65
N THR A 512 30.68 -14.52 15.16
CA THR A 512 31.02 -14.91 13.77
C THR A 512 32.34 -15.66 13.60
N GLY A 513 32.66 -16.61 14.49
CA GLY A 513 33.91 -17.40 14.47
C GLY A 513 34.64 -17.55 13.11
N ALA A 514 35.92 -17.17 13.12
CA ALA A 514 37.00 -17.43 12.15
C ALA A 514 36.86 -17.01 10.66
N ASN A 515 35.72 -16.54 10.15
CA ASN A 515 35.61 -16.13 8.75
C ASN A 515 35.21 -14.66 8.59
N ALA A 516 36.13 -13.75 8.92
CA ALA A 516 36.06 -12.36 8.49
C ALA A 516 36.64 -12.21 7.07
N TYR A 517 35.90 -11.53 6.21
CA TYR A 517 36.35 -11.11 4.87
C TYR A 517 37.47 -10.07 4.98
N ILE A 518 38.56 -10.28 4.24
CA ILE A 518 39.72 -9.39 4.15
C ILE A 518 39.66 -8.69 2.77
N PRO A 519 39.49 -7.36 2.67
CA PRO A 519 39.51 -6.66 1.40
C PRO A 519 40.94 -6.55 0.84
N GLY A 520 41.18 -7.06 -0.38
CA GLY A 520 42.47 -6.90 -1.08
C GLY A 520 42.80 -7.90 -2.20
N GLY A 521 42.00 -8.95 -2.43
CA GLY A 521 42.24 -9.92 -3.50
C GLY A 521 41.72 -9.43 -4.86
N SER A 522 42.61 -9.15 -5.80
CA SER A 522 42.26 -8.80 -7.19
C SER A 522 41.53 -9.95 -7.88
N SER A 523 40.30 -9.70 -8.35
CA SER A 523 39.64 -10.57 -9.33
C SER A 523 39.05 -9.72 -10.44
N SER A 524 39.62 -9.88 -11.64
CA SER A 524 39.17 -9.29 -12.89
C SER A 524 37.92 -10.02 -13.37
N MET A 525 36.76 -9.35 -13.39
CA MET A 525 35.58 -9.81 -14.13
C MET A 525 35.07 -8.71 -15.06
N SER A 526 34.89 -9.11 -16.31
CA SER A 526 34.56 -8.30 -17.48
C SER A 526 33.19 -7.62 -17.36
N ALA A 527 33.11 -6.38 -17.82
CA ALA A 527 31.95 -5.50 -17.73
C ALA A 527 30.74 -5.99 -18.54
N VAL A 528 29.59 -6.13 -17.86
CA VAL A 528 28.26 -6.13 -18.46
C VAL A 528 27.65 -4.76 -18.18
N SER A 529 27.20 -4.05 -19.21
CA SER A 529 26.73 -2.66 -19.08
C SER A 529 25.50 -2.56 -18.16
N ALA A 530 25.58 -1.77 -17.10
CA ALA A 530 24.46 -1.49 -16.19
C ALA A 530 23.32 -0.75 -16.92
N LYS A 531 22.07 -1.15 -16.64
CA LYS A 531 20.90 -0.40 -17.12
C LYS A 531 20.82 0.95 -16.38
N PRO A 532 20.48 2.04 -17.09
CA PRO A 532 20.33 3.37 -16.50
C PRO A 532 19.11 3.43 -15.56
N THR A 533 19.22 4.20 -14.49
CA THR A 533 18.19 4.35 -13.46
C THR A 533 17.64 5.76 -13.50
N PHE A 534 16.32 5.89 -13.59
CA PHE A 534 15.61 7.16 -13.66
C PHE A 534 15.02 7.51 -12.29
N LYS A 535 15.07 8.79 -11.87
CA LYS A 535 14.60 9.23 -10.54
C LYS A 535 13.10 9.52 -10.51
N HIS A 536 12.55 10.11 -11.57
CA HIS A 536 11.20 10.68 -11.60
C HIS A 536 10.24 10.03 -12.60
N ILE A 537 10.75 9.29 -13.59
CA ILE A 537 9.98 8.68 -14.69
C ILE A 537 10.22 7.16 -14.81
N PRO A 538 9.21 6.36 -15.20
CA PRO A 538 7.83 6.75 -15.43
C PRO A 538 7.06 6.91 -14.12
N LYS A 539 6.12 7.86 -14.09
CA LYS A 539 5.24 8.07 -12.93
C LYS A 539 4.30 6.88 -12.76
N LYS A 540 4.26 6.32 -11.55
CA LYS A 540 3.29 5.29 -11.13
C LYS A 540 2.18 5.92 -10.27
N GLY A 541 0.93 5.71 -10.66
CA GLY A 541 -0.28 6.09 -9.91
C GLY A 541 -0.79 7.52 -10.14
N MET A 542 -2.09 7.71 -9.88
CA MET A 542 -2.82 8.97 -10.07
C MET A 542 -2.66 9.94 -8.90
N LEU A 543 -2.69 11.23 -9.20
CA LEU A 543 -2.72 12.32 -8.23
C LEU A 543 -4.17 12.81 -8.02
N VAL A 544 -4.48 13.28 -6.81
CA VAL A 544 -5.83 13.75 -6.43
C VAL A 544 -5.78 15.06 -5.64
N PHE A 545 -6.90 15.77 -5.61
CA PHE A 545 -7.18 16.94 -4.77
C PHE A 545 -8.21 16.57 -3.70
N ASP A 546 -7.72 16.04 -2.58
CA ASP A 546 -8.50 15.45 -1.47
C ASP A 546 -8.68 16.38 -0.25
N VAL A 547 -8.09 17.57 -0.27
CA VAL A 547 -8.27 18.57 0.78
C VAL A 547 -9.49 19.45 0.48
N ALA A 548 -10.43 19.57 1.43
CA ALA A 548 -11.61 20.44 1.30
C ALA A 548 -11.89 21.23 2.59
N GLN A 549 -12.29 22.50 2.42
CA GLN A 549 -12.70 23.38 3.52
C GLN A 549 -14.22 23.33 3.67
N PHE A 550 -14.73 22.19 4.16
CA PHE A 550 -16.17 21.90 4.19
C PHE A 550 -17.04 22.95 4.88
N ASP A 551 -16.56 23.57 5.97
CA ASP A 551 -17.28 24.66 6.64
C ASP A 551 -17.35 25.91 5.77
N GLY A 552 -16.28 26.20 5.02
CA GLY A 552 -16.25 27.27 4.03
C GLY A 552 -17.22 27.02 2.87
N ILE A 553 -17.29 25.77 2.38
CA ILE A 553 -18.24 25.35 1.34
C ILE A 553 -19.68 25.56 1.82
N LEU A 554 -20.03 25.06 3.02
CA LEU A 554 -21.38 25.19 3.57
C LEU A 554 -21.75 26.66 3.84
N LYS A 555 -20.82 27.45 4.35
CA LYS A 555 -20.99 28.90 4.51
C LYS A 555 -21.30 29.57 3.18
N LYS A 556 -20.58 29.23 2.11
CA LYS A 556 -20.81 29.81 0.78
C LYS A 556 -22.15 29.42 0.17
N ILE A 557 -22.56 28.15 0.32
CA ILE A 557 -23.90 27.69 -0.09
C ILE A 557 -24.96 28.47 0.68
N THR A 558 -24.79 28.69 1.98
CA THR A 558 -25.73 29.46 2.82
C THR A 558 -25.81 30.92 2.38
N GLU A 559 -24.67 31.55 2.08
CA GLU A 559 -24.63 32.92 1.53
C GLU A 559 -25.40 33.03 0.21
N PHE A 560 -25.19 32.08 -0.72
CA PHE A 560 -25.91 32.06 -2.00
C PHE A 560 -27.39 31.76 -1.85
N HIS A 561 -27.75 30.83 -0.96
CA HIS A 561 -29.13 30.54 -0.60
C HIS A 561 -29.86 31.81 -0.11
N ASN A 562 -29.26 32.57 0.81
CA ASN A 562 -29.82 33.81 1.33
C ASN A 562 -29.92 34.90 0.27
N SER A 563 -28.92 35.00 -0.61
CA SER A 563 -28.95 35.92 -1.75
C SER A 563 -30.07 35.58 -2.73
N LEU A 564 -30.34 34.30 -2.98
CA LEU A 564 -31.45 33.86 -3.84
C LEU A 564 -32.80 34.11 -3.17
N LEU A 565 -32.93 33.83 -1.87
CA LEU A 565 -34.17 34.07 -1.10
C LEU A 565 -34.62 35.54 -1.11
N SER A 566 -33.66 36.45 -1.15
CA SER A 566 -33.88 37.90 -1.16
C SER A 566 -34.07 38.49 -2.57
N ASP A 567 -33.81 37.71 -3.63
CA ASP A 567 -34.00 38.12 -5.02
C ASP A 567 -35.44 37.80 -5.48
N PRO A 568 -36.27 38.82 -5.80
CA PRO A 568 -37.67 38.61 -6.15
C PRO A 568 -37.87 37.85 -7.48
N VAL A 569 -36.84 37.72 -8.31
CA VAL A 569 -36.89 37.01 -9.60
C VAL A 569 -36.30 35.60 -9.48
N LYS A 570 -35.32 35.38 -8.59
CA LYS A 570 -34.60 34.10 -8.46
C LYS A 570 -34.90 33.32 -7.19
N LYS A 571 -35.87 33.75 -6.39
CA LYS A 571 -36.28 33.10 -5.14
C LYS A 571 -36.57 31.61 -5.29
N ASP A 572 -37.13 31.18 -6.42
CA ASP A 572 -37.49 29.78 -6.67
C ASP A 572 -36.27 28.85 -6.84
N LEU A 573 -35.06 29.41 -7.00
CA LEU A 573 -33.79 28.66 -7.03
C LEU A 573 -33.17 28.46 -5.64
N SER A 574 -33.77 29.06 -4.61
CA SER A 574 -33.33 28.89 -3.22
C SER A 574 -33.62 27.48 -2.69
N LEU A 575 -32.85 27.05 -1.69
CA LEU A 575 -32.99 25.75 -1.05
C LEU A 575 -34.14 25.75 -0.04
N SER A 576 -34.90 24.65 0.01
CA SER A 576 -35.78 24.33 1.14
C SER A 576 -34.99 23.90 2.38
N GLU A 577 -35.62 23.95 3.56
CA GLU A 577 -35.00 23.49 4.82
C GLU A 577 -34.54 22.02 4.72
N LEU A 578 -35.32 21.19 4.04
CA LEU A 578 -34.98 19.79 3.78
C LEU A 578 -33.72 19.68 2.90
N GLU A 579 -33.60 20.47 1.84
CA GLU A 579 -32.41 20.44 0.97
C GLU A 579 -31.15 20.92 1.70
N ILE A 580 -31.26 21.94 2.56
CA ILE A 580 -30.15 22.39 3.42
C ILE A 580 -29.71 21.29 4.38
N SER A 581 -30.68 20.63 5.03
CA SER A 581 -30.39 19.51 5.94
C SER A 581 -29.66 18.37 5.22
N ARG A 582 -30.08 18.05 3.99
CA ARG A 582 -29.48 17.00 3.16
C ARG A 582 -28.07 17.34 2.71
N LEU A 583 -27.81 18.57 2.29
CA LEU A 583 -26.43 19.04 2.03
C LEU A 583 -25.55 18.93 3.29
N GLY A 584 -26.10 19.25 4.46
CA GLY A 584 -25.43 19.05 5.74
C GLY A 584 -25.07 17.57 6.00
N ALA A 585 -25.98 16.64 5.70
CA ALA A 585 -25.73 15.20 5.81
C ALA A 585 -24.65 14.71 4.82
N VAL A 586 -24.71 15.15 3.57
CA VAL A 586 -23.68 14.85 2.55
C VAL A 586 -22.31 15.32 3.03
N ILE A 587 -22.20 16.57 3.51
CA ILE A 587 -20.95 17.11 4.02
C ILE A 587 -20.48 16.35 5.26
N LYS A 588 -21.40 15.93 6.14
CA LYS A 588 -21.03 15.12 7.32
C LYS A 588 -20.40 13.79 6.91
N ILE A 589 -20.97 13.11 5.90
CA ILE A 589 -20.40 11.88 5.34
C ILE A 589 -19.02 12.16 4.74
N LEU A 590 -18.89 13.21 3.92
CA LEU A 590 -17.63 13.55 3.25
C LEU A 590 -16.53 14.04 4.21
N LYS A 591 -16.89 14.61 5.37
CA LYS A 591 -15.94 14.97 6.43
C LYS A 591 -15.38 13.74 7.13
N ASP A 592 -16.14 12.66 7.21
CA ASP A 592 -15.78 11.45 7.92
C ASP A 592 -15.11 10.43 7.00
N THR A 593 -13.89 10.77 6.58
CA THR A 593 -13.08 9.92 5.69
C THR A 593 -12.80 8.53 6.25
N SER A 594 -12.88 8.36 7.57
CA SER A 594 -12.68 7.08 8.24
C SER A 594 -13.80 6.07 7.96
N HIS A 595 -15.00 6.52 7.61
CA HIS A 595 -16.16 5.68 7.32
C HIS A 595 -16.55 5.65 5.83
N TYR A 596 -15.68 6.09 4.92
CA TYR A 596 -15.97 6.07 3.47
C TYR A 596 -16.35 4.68 2.92
N HIS A 597 -15.88 3.62 3.57
CA HIS A 597 -16.14 2.23 3.16
C HIS A 597 -17.50 1.69 3.66
N THR A 598 -18.09 2.27 4.70
CA THR A 598 -19.37 1.83 5.31
C THR A 598 -20.51 2.82 5.13
N SER A 599 -20.21 4.11 4.97
CA SER A 599 -21.22 5.13 4.70
C SER A 599 -21.71 5.07 3.26
N ARG A 600 -22.95 5.54 3.06
CA ARG A 600 -23.67 5.50 1.78
C ARG A 600 -24.41 6.81 1.58
N PHE A 601 -24.58 7.23 0.34
CA PHE A 601 -25.42 8.37 -0.03
C PHE A 601 -26.80 7.88 -0.45
N ALA A 602 -27.85 8.62 -0.07
CA ALA A 602 -29.16 8.34 -0.64
C ALA A 602 -29.21 8.81 -2.09
N ASP A 603 -29.98 8.14 -2.96
CA ASP A 603 -30.13 8.57 -4.37
C ASP A 603 -30.63 10.01 -4.47
N ALA A 604 -31.51 10.42 -3.55
CA ALA A 604 -31.98 11.78 -3.48
C ALA A 604 -30.83 12.77 -3.21
N ASP A 605 -29.75 12.39 -2.52
CA ASP A 605 -28.67 13.29 -2.07
C ASP A 605 -27.86 13.71 -3.30
N ILE A 606 -27.56 12.71 -4.12
CA ILE A 606 -26.93 12.90 -5.42
C ILE A 606 -27.88 13.67 -6.33
N ALA A 607 -29.16 13.31 -6.41
CA ALA A 607 -30.14 14.05 -7.22
C ALA A 607 -30.23 15.54 -6.85
N LEU A 608 -30.08 15.89 -5.57
CA LEU A 608 -30.00 17.29 -5.13
C LEU A 608 -28.73 17.96 -5.65
N LEU A 609 -27.55 17.35 -5.51
CA LEU A 609 -26.31 17.91 -6.06
C LEU A 609 -26.43 18.13 -7.58
N LEU A 610 -26.98 17.17 -8.32
CA LEU A 610 -27.18 17.29 -9.76
C LEU A 610 -28.20 18.40 -10.10
N LYS A 611 -29.30 18.51 -9.36
CA LYS A 611 -30.26 19.61 -9.50
C LYS A 611 -29.57 20.96 -9.34
N LEU A 612 -28.70 21.13 -8.34
CA LEU A 612 -28.01 22.39 -8.09
C LEU A 612 -26.99 22.69 -9.19
N LEU A 613 -26.23 21.69 -9.66
CA LEU A 613 -25.32 21.85 -10.80
C LEU A 613 -26.06 22.32 -12.05
N LYS A 614 -27.30 21.86 -12.29
CA LYS A 614 -28.14 22.26 -13.44
C LYS A 614 -28.85 23.61 -13.26
N SER A 615 -29.42 23.87 -12.09
CA SER A 615 -30.35 24.99 -11.91
C SER A 615 -29.72 26.27 -11.37
N TRP A 616 -28.62 26.19 -10.61
CA TRP A 616 -28.02 27.39 -10.02
C TRP A 616 -27.34 28.28 -11.06
N PRO A 617 -27.36 29.62 -10.85
CA PRO A 617 -26.63 30.56 -11.70
C PRO A 617 -25.15 30.20 -11.78
N LEU A 618 -24.51 30.40 -12.94
CA LEU A 618 -23.11 30.01 -13.15
C LEU A 618 -22.16 30.57 -12.09
N ALA A 619 -22.37 31.79 -11.59
CA ALA A 619 -21.54 32.38 -10.54
C ALA A 619 -21.64 31.69 -9.16
N MET A 620 -22.59 30.77 -8.98
CA MET A 620 -22.91 30.16 -7.69
C MET A 620 -22.61 28.65 -7.62
N ILE A 621 -22.23 28.00 -8.73
CA ILE A 621 -22.10 26.52 -8.77
C ILE A 621 -20.81 25.98 -8.17
N PHE A 622 -19.72 26.76 -8.09
CA PHE A 622 -18.42 26.23 -7.62
C PHE A 622 -18.45 25.52 -6.26
N PRO A 623 -19.23 25.92 -5.23
CA PRO A 623 -19.27 25.18 -3.96
C PRO A 623 -19.91 23.81 -4.12
N VAL A 624 -20.85 23.66 -5.06
CA VAL A 624 -21.50 22.38 -5.37
C VAL A 624 -20.50 21.46 -6.08
N ILE A 625 -19.70 22.01 -7.00
CA ILE A 625 -18.59 21.29 -7.65
C ILE A 625 -17.52 20.89 -6.62
N ASP A 626 -17.27 21.75 -5.62
CA ASP A 626 -16.33 21.48 -4.52
C ASP A 626 -16.80 20.31 -3.63
N ILE A 627 -18.12 20.12 -3.49
CA ILE A 627 -18.70 18.89 -2.89
C ILE A 627 -18.54 17.71 -3.84
N LEU A 628 -18.88 17.88 -5.12
CA LEU A 628 -18.82 16.82 -6.14
C LEU A 628 -17.41 16.22 -6.25
N ARG A 629 -16.35 17.04 -6.23
CA ARG A 629 -14.98 16.54 -6.32
C ARG A 629 -14.57 15.67 -5.11
N MET A 630 -15.20 15.88 -3.96
CA MET A 630 -14.98 15.07 -2.77
C MET A 630 -15.86 13.83 -2.81
N LEU A 631 -17.08 13.95 -3.33
CA LEU A 631 -17.99 12.84 -3.58
C LEU A 631 -17.36 11.77 -4.46
N VAL A 632 -16.67 12.15 -5.54
CA VAL A 632 -16.03 11.17 -6.43
C VAL A 632 -14.83 10.46 -5.80
N LEU A 633 -14.27 10.96 -4.69
CA LEU A 633 -13.24 10.24 -3.93
C LEU A 633 -13.84 9.23 -2.93
N HIS A 634 -15.15 9.32 -2.67
CA HIS A 634 -15.87 8.37 -1.84
C HIS A 634 -16.33 7.17 -2.69
N PRO A 635 -16.08 5.91 -2.30
CA PRO A 635 -16.41 4.73 -3.11
C PRO A 635 -17.89 4.65 -3.51
N ASP A 636 -18.80 4.82 -2.54
CA ASP A 636 -20.24 4.85 -2.82
C ASP A 636 -20.65 6.07 -3.66
N GLY A 637 -20.18 7.28 -3.30
CA GLY A 637 -20.47 8.51 -4.05
C GLY A 637 -20.03 8.43 -5.52
N ALA A 638 -18.84 7.86 -5.79
CA ALA A 638 -18.35 7.61 -7.15
C ALA A 638 -19.24 6.62 -7.91
N THR A 639 -19.71 5.57 -7.24
CA THR A 639 -20.58 4.53 -7.83
C THR A 639 -21.98 5.08 -8.14
N VAL A 640 -22.58 5.83 -7.23
CA VAL A 640 -23.92 6.40 -7.43
C VAL A 640 -23.88 7.50 -8.49
N LEU A 641 -22.84 8.33 -8.52
CA LEU A 641 -22.68 9.36 -9.55
C LEU A 641 -22.55 8.75 -10.95
N LEU A 642 -21.88 7.60 -11.09
CA LEU A 642 -21.65 6.95 -12.39
C LEU A 642 -22.96 6.63 -13.13
N LYS A 643 -24.04 6.32 -12.39
CA LYS A 643 -25.39 6.09 -12.95
C LYS A 643 -25.95 7.30 -13.72
N HIS A 644 -25.38 8.48 -13.55
CA HIS A 644 -25.79 9.74 -14.17
C HIS A 644 -24.81 10.21 -15.25
N VAL A 645 -23.84 9.37 -15.62
CA VAL A 645 -22.75 9.67 -16.56
C VAL A 645 -22.87 8.83 -17.85
N GLU A 646 -23.79 7.85 -17.88
CA GLU A 646 -24.11 7.04 -19.06
C GLU A 646 -25.37 7.60 -19.77
N ASP A 647 -25.40 7.54 -21.11
CA ASP A 647 -26.46 8.01 -22.03
C ASP A 647 -26.55 9.53 -22.36
N GLU A 648 -27.63 9.96 -23.05
CA GLU A 648 -27.85 11.29 -23.67
C GLU A 648 -27.82 12.49 -22.70
N ASN A 649 -27.64 12.26 -21.40
CA ASN A 649 -27.77 13.25 -20.32
C ASN A 649 -26.55 13.28 -19.38
N ASP A 650 -25.35 13.18 -19.95
CA ASP A 650 -24.06 13.21 -19.22
C ASP A 650 -23.87 14.52 -18.43
N ILE A 651 -24.08 14.41 -17.12
CA ILE A 651 -24.02 15.55 -16.21
C ILE A 651 -22.60 16.08 -15.99
N LEU A 652 -21.58 15.23 -16.15
CA LEU A 652 -20.19 15.65 -15.99
C LEU A 652 -19.76 16.49 -17.18
N MET A 653 -20.07 16.06 -18.41
CA MET A 653 -19.78 16.87 -19.60
C MET A 653 -20.61 18.16 -19.64
N GLU A 654 -21.88 18.14 -19.20
CA GLU A 654 -22.68 19.36 -19.08
C GLU A 654 -22.04 20.35 -18.09
N MET A 655 -21.58 19.86 -16.93
CA MET A 655 -20.86 20.67 -15.94
C MET A 655 -19.56 21.24 -16.50
N ILE A 656 -18.76 20.43 -17.21
CA ILE A 656 -17.50 20.86 -17.83
C ILE A 656 -17.74 21.98 -18.86
N LYS A 657 -18.73 21.81 -19.74
CA LYS A 657 -19.11 22.83 -20.75
C LYS A 657 -19.55 24.14 -20.09
N ARG A 658 -20.28 24.06 -18.97
CA ARG A 658 -20.71 25.24 -18.21
C ARG A 658 -19.54 25.97 -17.54
N VAL A 659 -18.62 25.26 -16.90
CA VAL A 659 -17.49 25.93 -16.21
C VAL A 659 -16.46 26.50 -17.19
N ALA A 660 -16.36 25.93 -18.39
CA ALA A 660 -15.50 26.40 -19.49
C ALA A 660 -16.14 27.48 -20.37
N THR A 661 -17.35 27.96 -20.05
CA THR A 661 -18.01 29.02 -20.82
C THR A 661 -17.18 30.31 -20.80
N ASN A 662 -17.03 30.99 -21.94
CA ASN A 662 -16.21 32.19 -22.09
C ASN A 662 -17.01 33.48 -21.80
N PRO A 663 -16.56 34.40 -20.91
CA PRO A 663 -15.36 34.34 -20.09
C PRO A 663 -15.53 33.40 -18.88
N PRO A 664 -14.53 32.54 -18.60
CA PRO A 664 -14.68 31.56 -17.54
C PRO A 664 -14.48 32.21 -16.16
N LEU A 665 -15.26 31.73 -15.18
CA LEU A 665 -15.14 32.19 -13.80
C LEU A 665 -14.03 31.39 -13.09
N PRO A 666 -12.98 32.03 -12.55
CA PRO A 666 -11.85 31.31 -11.95
C PRO A 666 -12.22 30.28 -10.86
N PRO A 667 -13.19 30.53 -9.95
CA PRO A 667 -13.62 29.52 -8.98
C PRO A 667 -14.26 28.28 -9.61
N ASN A 668 -15.02 28.46 -10.69
CA ASN A 668 -15.67 27.37 -11.42
C ASN A 668 -14.65 26.53 -12.18
N LEU A 669 -13.73 27.19 -12.90
CA LEU A 669 -12.63 26.50 -13.59
C LEU A 669 -11.81 25.67 -12.60
N LEU A 670 -11.43 26.25 -11.45
CA LEU A 670 -10.58 25.60 -10.47
C LEU A 670 -11.25 24.39 -9.82
N THR A 671 -12.51 24.53 -9.40
CA THR A 671 -13.24 23.41 -8.80
C THR A 671 -13.59 22.34 -9.85
N GLY A 672 -13.94 22.75 -11.07
CA GLY A 672 -14.24 21.86 -12.19
C GLY A 672 -13.06 20.99 -12.61
N ILE A 673 -11.89 21.58 -12.84
CA ILE A 673 -10.69 20.82 -13.23
C ILE A 673 -10.23 19.87 -12.12
N ARG A 674 -10.38 20.26 -10.85
CA ARG A 674 -10.09 19.38 -9.70
C ARG A 674 -11.09 18.24 -9.59
N ALA A 675 -12.37 18.48 -9.89
CA ALA A 675 -13.38 17.42 -9.97
C ALA A 675 -13.02 16.39 -11.05
N VAL A 676 -12.69 16.84 -12.26
CA VAL A 676 -12.23 15.97 -13.35
C VAL A 676 -10.96 15.21 -12.97
N THR A 677 -9.98 15.89 -12.36
CA THR A 677 -8.73 15.25 -11.92
C THR A 677 -8.99 14.12 -10.91
N ASN A 678 -9.96 14.29 -10.00
CA ASN A 678 -10.30 13.26 -9.02
C ASN A 678 -11.00 12.04 -9.63
N LEU A 679 -11.64 12.16 -10.81
CA LEU A 679 -12.25 11.02 -11.49
C LEU A 679 -11.23 9.92 -11.83
N PHE A 680 -9.98 10.30 -12.14
CA PHE A 680 -8.90 9.35 -12.44
C PHE A 680 -8.63 8.36 -11.32
N LYS A 681 -9.02 8.67 -10.08
CA LYS A 681 -8.85 7.77 -8.93
C LYS A 681 -9.67 6.48 -9.06
N ASN A 682 -10.76 6.52 -9.82
CA ASN A 682 -11.73 5.43 -9.93
C ASN A 682 -11.69 4.80 -11.33
N LEU A 683 -11.38 3.50 -11.38
CA LEU A 683 -11.26 2.73 -12.63
C LEU A 683 -12.50 2.84 -13.54
N PRO A 684 -13.76 2.84 -13.04
CA PRO A 684 -14.93 2.95 -13.92
C PRO A 684 -14.99 4.23 -14.78
N TYR A 685 -14.37 5.32 -14.34
CA TYR A 685 -14.35 6.59 -15.08
C TYR A 685 -13.25 6.64 -16.15
N HIS A 686 -12.32 5.68 -16.19
CA HIS A 686 -11.19 5.70 -17.12
C HIS A 686 -11.65 5.64 -18.59
N THR A 687 -12.62 4.78 -18.90
CA THR A 687 -13.20 4.69 -20.25
C THR A 687 -13.91 5.99 -20.64
N TRP A 688 -14.63 6.61 -19.70
CA TRP A 688 -15.31 7.88 -19.92
C TRP A 688 -14.32 9.04 -20.15
N LEU A 689 -13.26 9.12 -19.33
CA LEU A 689 -12.20 10.11 -19.47
C LEU A 689 -11.48 10.00 -20.82
N GLN A 690 -11.21 8.77 -21.27
CA GLN A 690 -10.63 8.53 -22.61
C GLN A 690 -11.57 8.97 -23.72
N LYS A 691 -12.85 8.58 -23.64
CA LYS A 691 -13.86 8.94 -24.64
C LYS A 691 -14.00 10.46 -24.81
N HIS A 692 -13.93 11.21 -23.71
CA HIS A 692 -14.11 12.67 -23.71
C HIS A 692 -12.80 13.47 -23.64
N GLN A 693 -11.65 12.83 -23.83
CA GLN A 693 -10.34 13.46 -23.61
C GLN A 693 -10.19 14.79 -24.36
N SER A 694 -10.47 14.81 -25.67
CA SER A 694 -10.34 16.02 -26.49
C SER A 694 -11.23 17.16 -26.01
N GLU A 695 -12.50 16.87 -25.68
CA GLU A 695 -13.43 17.89 -25.17
C GLU A 695 -12.97 18.45 -23.82
N ILE A 696 -12.41 17.59 -22.95
CA ILE A 696 -11.92 17.97 -21.62
C ILE A 696 -10.65 18.81 -21.72
N LEU A 697 -9.69 18.41 -22.57
CA LEU A 697 -8.46 19.17 -22.79
C LEU A 697 -8.77 20.56 -23.37
N ASP A 698 -9.64 20.64 -24.37
CA ASP A 698 -10.06 21.92 -24.95
C ASP A 698 -10.75 22.82 -23.91
N ALA A 699 -11.65 22.26 -23.11
CA ALA A 699 -12.40 23.00 -22.09
C ALA A 699 -11.49 23.65 -21.03
N PHE A 700 -10.36 23.01 -20.69
CA PHE A 700 -9.44 23.50 -19.66
C PHE A 700 -8.12 24.05 -20.20
N SER A 701 -7.90 24.06 -21.51
CA SER A 701 -6.68 24.54 -22.17
C SER A 701 -6.18 25.89 -21.64
N SER A 702 -7.09 26.86 -21.48
CA SER A 702 -6.78 28.21 -20.95
C SER A 702 -6.13 28.22 -19.55
N CYS A 703 -6.20 27.12 -18.79
CA CYS A 703 -5.60 27.01 -17.47
C CYS A 703 -4.06 26.99 -17.51
N CYS A 704 -3.45 26.55 -18.61
CA CYS A 704 -1.99 26.55 -18.79
C CYS A 704 -1.40 27.96 -18.67
N SER A 705 -2.08 28.95 -19.25
CA SER A 705 -1.65 30.35 -19.35
C SER A 705 -2.25 31.24 -18.26
N SER A 706 -2.94 30.66 -17.27
CA SER A 706 -3.57 31.42 -16.20
C SER A 706 -2.53 32.04 -15.26
N SER A 707 -2.73 33.29 -14.83
CA SER A 707 -1.93 33.89 -13.76
C SER A 707 -2.17 33.24 -12.38
N ASN A 708 -3.20 32.40 -12.24
CA ASN A 708 -3.49 31.68 -11.01
C ASN A 708 -2.70 30.36 -10.97
N LYS A 709 -1.68 30.33 -10.12
CA LYS A 709 -0.84 29.16 -9.85
C LYS A 709 -1.63 27.88 -9.54
N ASN A 710 -2.78 27.98 -8.86
CA ASN A 710 -3.61 26.81 -8.56
C ASN A 710 -4.30 26.23 -9.80
N LEU A 711 -4.64 27.06 -10.79
CA LEU A 711 -5.21 26.61 -12.07
C LEU A 711 -4.13 25.93 -12.91
N GLN A 712 -2.94 26.54 -13.00
CA GLN A 712 -1.78 25.93 -13.67
C GLN A 712 -1.45 24.55 -13.08
N LEU A 713 -1.38 24.46 -11.75
CA LEU A 713 -1.08 23.21 -11.05
C LEU A 713 -2.15 22.15 -11.28
N SER A 714 -3.43 22.55 -11.24
CA SER A 714 -4.53 21.60 -11.46
C SER A 714 -4.55 21.09 -12.90
N TYR A 715 -4.24 21.93 -13.89
CA TYR A 715 -4.13 21.53 -15.28
C TYR A 715 -2.95 20.58 -15.50
N ALA A 716 -1.75 20.93 -15.02
CA ALA A 716 -0.58 20.05 -15.09
C ALA A 716 -0.80 18.70 -14.39
N THR A 717 -1.59 18.67 -13.31
CA THR A 717 -1.96 17.43 -12.62
C THR A 717 -2.89 16.56 -13.46
N MET A 718 -3.88 17.16 -14.13
CA MET A 718 -4.78 16.45 -15.03
C MET A 718 -4.02 15.87 -16.22
N ILE A 719 -3.10 16.64 -16.82
CA ILE A 719 -2.22 16.19 -17.91
C ILE A 719 -1.35 15.01 -17.47
N LEU A 720 -0.73 15.08 -16.28
CA LEU A 720 0.06 13.97 -15.74
C LEU A 720 -0.79 12.71 -15.48
N ASN A 721 -2.02 12.85 -14.97
CA ASN A 721 -2.92 11.71 -14.79
C ASN A 721 -3.33 11.08 -16.13
N TYR A 722 -3.58 11.88 -17.17
CA TYR A 722 -3.79 11.38 -18.53
C TYR A 722 -2.56 10.66 -19.07
N ALA A 723 -1.37 11.21 -18.87
CA ALA A 723 -0.13 10.55 -19.26
C ALA A 723 -0.03 9.17 -18.61
N VAL A 724 -0.25 9.07 -17.28
CA VAL A 724 -0.26 7.78 -16.55
C VAL A 724 -1.35 6.83 -17.06
N LEU A 725 -2.56 7.32 -17.32
CA LEU A 725 -3.67 6.53 -17.86
C LEU A 725 -3.34 5.91 -19.22
N LEU A 726 -2.57 6.62 -20.04
CA LEU A 726 -2.24 6.24 -21.41
C LEU A 726 -0.95 5.40 -21.54
N ILE A 727 -0.15 5.25 -20.48
CA ILE A 727 1.10 4.44 -20.49
C ILE A 727 0.82 3.01 -20.97
N GLU A 728 -0.30 2.40 -20.58
CA GLU A 728 -0.61 1.00 -20.92
C GLU A 728 -1.61 0.85 -22.07
N LYS A 729 -2.05 1.97 -22.67
CA LYS A 729 -3.14 2.00 -23.65
C LYS A 729 -2.58 2.23 -25.06
N LYS A 730 -3.17 1.54 -26.05
CA LYS A 730 -2.80 1.68 -27.48
C LYS A 730 -3.51 2.88 -28.14
N ASP A 731 -3.62 4.00 -27.43
CA ASP A 731 -4.33 5.21 -27.88
C ASP A 731 -3.34 6.30 -28.25
N LEU A 732 -2.90 6.28 -29.52
CA LEU A 732 -1.83 7.14 -30.04
C LEU A 732 -2.28 8.59 -30.20
N GLU A 733 -3.53 8.80 -30.61
CA GLU A 733 -4.10 10.14 -30.75
C GLU A 733 -4.23 10.78 -29.37
N GLY A 734 -4.70 10.02 -28.38
CA GLY A 734 -4.76 10.46 -27.00
C GLY A 734 -3.38 10.82 -26.43
N GLN A 735 -2.37 9.99 -26.68
CA GLN A 735 -0.99 10.26 -26.24
C GLN A 735 -0.42 11.52 -26.88
N SER A 736 -0.67 11.75 -28.17
CA SER A 736 -0.21 12.96 -28.87
C SER A 736 -0.80 14.23 -28.26
N GLN A 737 -2.11 14.25 -28.00
CA GLN A 737 -2.78 15.43 -27.42
C GLN A 737 -2.23 15.77 -26.04
N VAL A 738 -2.00 14.76 -25.20
CA VAL A 738 -1.47 14.92 -23.84
C VAL A 738 -0.02 15.37 -23.88
N LEU A 739 0.79 14.84 -24.80
CA LEU A 739 2.18 15.26 -24.99
C LEU A 739 2.26 16.73 -25.42
N THR A 740 1.44 17.16 -26.39
CA THR A 740 1.37 18.57 -26.81
C THR A 740 1.01 19.50 -25.65
N ALA A 741 -0.01 19.15 -24.87
CA ALA A 741 -0.42 19.93 -23.71
C ALA A 741 0.66 19.96 -22.61
N ALA A 742 1.39 18.86 -22.41
CA ALA A 742 2.49 18.80 -21.45
C ALA A 742 3.67 19.69 -21.89
N LEU A 743 4.01 19.69 -23.17
CA LEU A 743 5.10 20.51 -23.71
C LEU A 743 4.79 22.00 -23.63
N GLU A 744 3.55 22.40 -23.93
CA GLU A 744 3.10 23.80 -23.77
C GLU A 744 3.34 24.32 -22.33
N ILE A 745 3.09 23.48 -21.31
CA ILE A 745 3.36 23.82 -19.91
C ILE A 745 4.88 23.80 -19.62
N ALA A 746 5.61 22.83 -20.17
CA ALA A 746 7.04 22.68 -19.93
C ALA A 746 7.86 23.86 -20.51
N GLU A 747 7.46 24.38 -21.66
CA GLU A 747 8.15 25.47 -22.38
C GLU A 747 7.74 26.87 -21.87
N GLY A 748 6.63 26.99 -21.16
CA GLY A 748 6.15 28.27 -20.65
C GLY A 748 7.15 28.97 -19.71
N GLU A 749 7.33 30.27 -19.91
CA GLU A 749 8.28 31.12 -19.15
C GLU A 749 7.78 31.45 -17.73
N ASN A 750 6.46 31.61 -17.55
CA ASN A 750 5.83 32.06 -16.30
C ASN A 750 4.95 30.97 -15.65
N ILE A 751 5.43 29.73 -15.69
CA ILE A 751 4.72 28.57 -15.14
C ILE A 751 5.23 28.28 -13.73
N GLU A 752 4.30 28.03 -12.81
CA GLU A 752 4.60 27.62 -11.45
C GLU A 752 5.44 26.31 -11.44
N VAL A 753 6.42 26.24 -10.54
CA VAL A 753 7.49 25.23 -10.60
C VAL A 753 6.94 23.80 -10.47
N ASP A 754 5.97 23.54 -9.59
CA ASP A 754 5.33 22.22 -9.47
C ASP A 754 4.51 21.85 -10.72
N SER A 755 3.91 22.83 -11.38
CA SER A 755 3.18 22.67 -12.64
C SER A 755 4.14 22.26 -13.76
N LYS A 756 5.26 22.97 -13.89
CA LYS A 756 6.33 22.67 -14.85
C LYS A 756 6.96 21.29 -14.58
N PHE A 757 7.17 20.95 -13.31
CA PHE A 757 7.67 19.63 -12.91
C PHE A 757 6.71 18.50 -13.32
N ARG A 758 5.40 18.62 -13.02
CA ARG A 758 4.40 17.61 -13.39
C ARG A 758 4.29 17.42 -14.90
N ALA A 759 4.39 18.52 -15.66
CA ALA A 759 4.40 18.47 -17.12
C ALA A 759 5.62 17.72 -17.67
N LEU A 760 6.83 17.99 -17.15
CA LEU A 760 8.05 17.26 -17.54
C LEU A 760 7.98 15.77 -17.17
N VAL A 761 7.45 15.44 -15.98
CA VAL A 761 7.22 14.04 -15.60
C VAL A 761 6.22 13.37 -16.55
N ALA A 762 5.20 14.08 -17.01
CA ALA A 762 4.23 13.57 -17.99
C ALA A 762 4.91 13.28 -19.34
N VAL A 763 5.72 14.22 -19.86
CA VAL A 763 6.53 14.05 -21.07
C VAL A 763 7.42 12.80 -20.94
N GLY A 764 8.25 12.72 -19.89
CA GLY A 764 9.15 11.59 -19.72
C GLY A 764 8.45 10.24 -19.48
N SER A 765 7.25 10.25 -18.86
CA SER A 765 6.47 9.02 -18.67
C SER A 765 5.89 8.48 -19.96
N LEU A 766 5.45 9.35 -20.87
CA LEU A 766 5.01 8.98 -22.22
C LEU A 766 6.19 8.53 -23.10
N GLU A 767 7.34 9.19 -22.99
CA GLU A 767 8.56 8.82 -23.73
C GLU A 767 9.15 7.48 -23.26
N HIS A 768 9.05 7.14 -21.97
CA HIS A 768 9.59 5.89 -21.42
C HIS A 768 8.83 4.66 -21.97
N LEU A 769 7.60 4.85 -22.43
CA LEU A 769 6.82 3.83 -23.12
C LEU A 769 7.42 3.49 -24.51
N ASP A 770 7.98 4.49 -25.21
CA ASP A 770 8.52 4.37 -26.57
C ASP A 770 9.77 3.46 -26.60
N VAL A 771 10.62 3.51 -25.57
CA VAL A 771 11.81 2.62 -25.45
C VAL A 771 11.42 1.15 -25.26
N PHE A 772 10.28 0.88 -24.61
CA PHE A 772 9.82 -0.49 -24.33
C PHE A 772 8.95 -1.07 -25.46
N LEU A 773 8.23 -0.23 -26.23
CA LEU A 773 7.41 -0.62 -27.38
C LEU A 773 8.11 -0.54 -28.74
N ALA A 774 9.24 0.18 -28.86
CA ALA A 774 10.02 0.28 -30.11
C ALA A 774 10.55 -1.07 -30.62
N GLN A 775 10.53 -2.13 -29.80
CA GLN A 775 10.82 -3.49 -30.26
C GLN A 775 9.65 -4.16 -31.02
N MET A 776 8.46 -3.54 -31.07
CA MET A 776 7.25 -4.16 -31.63
C MET A 776 6.43 -3.30 -32.62
N LEU A 777 6.62 -1.98 -32.68
CA LEU A 777 5.93 -1.09 -33.63
C LEU A 777 6.93 -0.10 -34.25
N ASP A 778 7.23 -0.31 -35.54
CA ASP A 778 8.10 0.58 -36.30
C ASP A 778 7.34 1.87 -36.69
N GLY A 779 7.82 3.03 -36.22
CA GLY A 779 7.73 4.29 -36.98
C GLY A 779 6.54 5.26 -36.80
N LEU A 780 5.70 5.17 -35.74
CA LEU A 780 4.60 6.15 -35.55
C LEU A 780 4.85 7.20 -34.44
N VAL A 781 5.25 6.79 -33.23
CA VAL A 781 5.55 7.73 -32.11
C VAL A 781 6.90 8.42 -32.28
N LYS A 782 7.85 7.74 -32.94
CA LYS A 782 9.16 8.26 -33.35
C LYS A 782 9.05 9.56 -34.19
N ARG A 783 7.94 9.76 -34.92
CA ARG A 783 7.67 11.02 -35.65
C ARG A 783 7.24 12.15 -34.72
N ILE A 784 6.35 11.86 -33.78
CA ILE A 784 5.82 12.84 -32.81
C ILE A 784 6.95 13.39 -31.92
N ALA A 785 7.79 12.55 -31.31
CA ALA A 785 8.88 13.03 -30.45
C ALA A 785 9.96 13.86 -31.19
N LEU A 786 10.17 13.59 -32.49
CA LEU A 786 11.05 14.39 -33.38
C LEU A 786 10.39 15.71 -33.82
N ASP A 787 9.08 15.72 -34.02
CA ASP A 787 8.30 16.90 -34.41
C ASP A 787 8.16 17.93 -33.27
N PHE A 788 8.36 17.51 -32.01
CA PHE A 788 8.12 18.31 -30.79
C PHE A 788 9.38 18.74 -30.01
N ASP A 789 10.59 18.54 -30.55
CA ASP A 789 11.88 18.98 -29.98
C ASP A 789 12.08 18.65 -28.48
N VAL A 790 11.61 17.47 -28.04
CA VAL A 790 11.66 17.00 -26.63
C VAL A 790 13.11 16.99 -26.09
N GLU A 791 14.09 16.80 -26.97
CA GLU A 791 15.51 16.86 -26.60
C GLU A 791 15.94 18.25 -26.12
N ASN A 792 15.48 19.31 -26.77
CA ASN A 792 15.77 20.68 -26.38
C ASN A 792 15.04 21.08 -25.08
N VAL A 793 13.79 20.62 -24.91
CA VAL A 793 13.04 20.78 -23.66
C VAL A 793 13.77 20.09 -22.50
N ALA A 794 14.29 18.89 -22.70
CA ALA A 794 15.08 18.16 -21.70
C ALA A 794 16.39 18.89 -21.35
N LYS A 795 17.13 19.42 -22.35
CA LYS A 795 18.33 20.23 -22.14
C LYS A 795 18.05 21.51 -21.35
N THR A 796 16.97 22.21 -21.71
CA THR A 796 16.54 23.44 -21.04
C THR A 796 16.12 23.16 -19.60
N ALA A 797 15.34 22.09 -19.37
CA ALA A 797 14.94 21.67 -18.04
C ALA A 797 16.15 21.28 -17.16
N LYS A 798 17.10 20.52 -17.72
CA LYS A 798 18.35 20.13 -17.05
C LYS A 798 19.21 21.32 -16.64
N ALA A 799 19.19 22.41 -17.42
CA ALA A 799 19.91 23.65 -17.13
C ALA A 799 19.18 24.56 -16.11
N SER A 800 18.00 24.16 -15.62
CA SER A 800 17.24 24.93 -14.63
C SER A 800 17.99 25.04 -13.29
N LYS A 801 17.78 26.16 -12.59
CA LYS A 801 18.27 26.36 -11.22
C LYS A 801 17.43 25.64 -10.16
N GLU A 802 16.23 25.19 -10.55
CA GLU A 802 15.31 24.45 -9.68
C GLU A 802 15.68 22.96 -9.70
N THR A 803 16.15 22.42 -8.58
CA THR A 803 16.71 21.05 -8.48
C THR A 803 15.79 20.00 -9.09
N LYS A 804 14.50 20.00 -8.70
CA LYS A 804 13.52 19.02 -9.21
C LYS A 804 13.28 19.10 -10.73
N ILE A 805 13.42 20.29 -11.33
CA ILE A 805 13.30 20.50 -12.79
C ILE A 805 14.56 20.01 -13.50
N ALA A 806 15.73 20.30 -12.92
CA ALA A 806 17.01 19.84 -13.44
C ALA A 806 17.10 18.31 -13.46
N GLU A 807 16.64 17.65 -12.39
CA GLU A 807 16.66 16.20 -12.26
C GLU A 807 15.73 15.50 -13.24
N VAL A 808 14.47 15.95 -13.39
CA VAL A 808 13.56 15.35 -14.38
C VAL A 808 14.04 15.65 -15.81
N GLY A 809 14.64 16.81 -16.06
CA GLY A 809 15.28 17.12 -17.34
C GLY A 809 16.44 16.17 -17.66
N ALA A 810 17.25 15.81 -16.66
CA ALA A 810 18.31 14.81 -16.80
C ALA A 810 17.76 13.41 -17.07
N ASP A 811 16.66 13.01 -16.41
CA ASP A 811 16.01 11.72 -16.67
C ASP A 811 15.49 11.63 -18.12
N ILE A 812 14.83 12.67 -18.62
CA ILE A 812 14.31 12.72 -20.00
C ILE A 812 15.45 12.73 -21.01
N GLU A 813 16.52 13.50 -20.77
CA GLU A 813 17.70 13.54 -21.66
C GLU A 813 18.41 12.19 -21.70
N LEU A 814 18.50 11.49 -20.57
CA LEU A 814 19.07 10.15 -20.49
C LEU A 814 18.23 9.13 -21.25
N LEU A 815 16.91 9.31 -21.24
CA LEU A 815 15.96 8.45 -21.94
C LEU A 815 16.01 8.66 -23.47
N THR A 816 16.08 9.92 -23.94
CA THR A 816 16.17 10.22 -25.38
C THR A 816 17.50 9.78 -26.00
N LYS A 817 18.59 9.76 -25.22
CA LYS A 817 19.91 9.26 -25.65
C LYS A 817 20.02 7.74 -25.72
N GLN A 818 19.07 6.99 -25.15
CA GLN A 818 19.01 5.52 -25.23
C GLN A 818 18.21 5.00 -26.44
N LYS A 819 17.57 5.89 -27.19
CA LYS A 819 16.73 5.56 -28.36
C LYS A 819 17.52 5.15 -29.60
#